data_AF-A0A2D5GT88-F1
#
_entry.id   AF-A0A2D5GT88-F1
#
_cell.length_a   1.000
_cell.length_b   1.000
_cell.length_c   1.000
_cell.angle_alpha   90.00
_cell.angle_beta   90.00
_cell.angle_gamma   90.00
#
_symmetry.space_group_name_H-M   'P 1'
#
loop_
_entity.id
_entity.type
_entity.pdbx_description
1 polymer ?
#
loop_
_entity_poly.entity_id
_entity_poly.type
_entity_poly.pdbx_seq_one_letter_code
_entity_poly.pdbx_strand_id
1 'polypeptide(L)'
;MAIACANISKEFNSLLTGIDIWTNAERTKRLFNDPSEAALKLVRTNFNMDLKHLMYIKDITPGKVKSFLARLDELTHQVREGDLDNNFAKLFYQTSHYGPKDPVIGNLLNDMQSSQFKFYGNEVADRDILKSMHSDLRSESLARGFERAGISKAEKEIKKLDDELLQHMADWKTAEKNNDLKGRKDAEARMRSNKERTDTLTRDTHLKVYKDMIEMIEVGMPEALKDKFSQLKKEAYDKDGNVINKKKAELLGRVVKGKETLKLDKNDIGRYIKLPDGTPLSMDKRGYMFNAVTSYVDLMDRMYYTLSNGVNKRINSVIKRMEHLNQLKPEDKEGLKRVQDSMREKYMPDYKEGFFPHYVRDLNAPFMNKLMQSFDDLQSASNSHRKDKGKSISQVIKEMSFHIDGHAKPQVQDKATGTFGYDYSRNFFNSVDNYVTDINRFNYISFMDSYMLDALTSVERIYKTEGAAKGYAQNLVEFIADMHRATNGDPNISNKTRAWMRSVLGFEFISKLGVNPRAAARNWFQRLLDYVTWGPVQINKSKNYLKTISLGKEGLKAENYIDNILKEHGLLFEEVSPEFLESQLKAPASAFKLIEWNDADGKFEAVKKSRIEKVADGISVVAGKSSWLHRKAENSNRKHTFKVSYSQMHRWLNTGAYRASLSEEGKTPGQIELSVRKAAENYAVRMVVMNHFDYADYAKSRALRSKPGRFFGQFQHYTFEFFERNMKILRES
;
A
#
# COMPACT_ATOMS: atom_id res chain seq x y z
N MET A 1 8.76 30.79 -26.98
CA MET A 1 7.70 30.73 -25.95
C MET A 1 7.02 32.08 -25.89
N ALA A 2 5.86 32.23 -26.51
CA ALA A 2 5.05 33.44 -26.43
C ALA A 2 3.80 33.13 -25.60
N ILE A 3 3.97 32.95 -24.29
CA ILE A 3 2.83 32.96 -23.36
C ILE A 3 2.34 34.41 -23.39
N ALA A 4 1.08 34.64 -23.74
CA ALA A 4 0.50 35.98 -23.67
C ALA A 4 0.70 36.55 -22.25
N CYS A 5 1.64 37.48 -22.10
CA CYS A 5 2.03 38.09 -20.82
C CYS A 5 0.87 38.79 -20.09
N ALA A 6 -0.29 38.93 -20.74
CA ALA A 6 -1.48 39.61 -20.24
C ALA A 6 -2.22 38.90 -19.09
N ASN A 7 -1.91 37.63 -18.77
CA ASN A 7 -2.65 36.85 -17.76
C ASN A 7 -1.83 36.42 -16.54
N ILE A 8 -0.58 36.82 -16.42
CA ILE A 8 0.27 36.44 -15.27
C ILE A 8 0.07 37.47 -14.15
N SER A 9 -0.32 37.02 -12.95
CA SER A 9 -0.52 37.91 -11.81
C SER A 9 0.79 38.60 -11.39
N LYS A 10 0.68 39.83 -10.89
CA LYS A 10 1.83 40.59 -10.36
C LYS A 10 2.54 39.78 -9.28
N GLU A 11 1.77 39.09 -8.44
CA GLU A 11 2.23 38.26 -7.34
C GLU A 11 3.00 37.04 -7.84
N PHE A 12 2.57 36.39 -8.93
CA PHE A 12 3.33 35.28 -9.52
C PHE A 12 4.65 35.75 -10.12
N ASN A 13 4.67 36.91 -10.78
CA ASN A 13 5.93 37.50 -11.26
C ASN A 13 6.87 37.83 -10.10
N SER A 14 6.36 38.41 -9.01
CA SER A 14 7.15 38.66 -7.80
C SER A 14 7.70 37.37 -7.17
N LEU A 15 6.92 36.29 -7.20
CA LEU A 15 7.38 34.96 -6.76
C LEU A 15 8.55 34.45 -7.61
N LEU A 16 8.43 34.50 -8.94
CA LEU A 16 9.49 34.08 -9.86
C LEU A 16 10.77 34.91 -9.68
N THR A 17 10.64 36.24 -9.64
CA THR A 17 11.77 37.14 -9.43
C THR A 17 12.44 36.88 -8.08
N GLY A 18 11.67 36.67 -7.02
CA GLY A 18 12.23 36.36 -5.70
C GLY A 18 12.98 35.02 -5.67
N ILE A 19 12.47 33.99 -6.35
CA ILE A 19 13.18 32.71 -6.53
C ILE A 19 14.49 32.93 -7.29
N ASP A 20 14.45 33.66 -8.41
CA ASP A 20 15.64 33.92 -9.23
C ASP A 20 16.72 34.69 -8.46
N ILE A 21 16.34 35.73 -7.71
CA ILE A 21 17.25 36.48 -6.84
C ILE A 21 17.87 35.55 -5.79
N TRP A 22 17.05 34.73 -5.12
CA TRP A 22 17.52 33.84 -4.07
C TRP A 22 18.48 32.75 -4.60
N THR A 23 18.14 32.12 -5.73
CA THR A 23 18.97 31.09 -6.37
C THR A 23 20.31 31.64 -6.85
N ASN A 24 20.33 32.89 -7.31
CA ASN A 24 21.54 33.54 -7.82
C ASN A 24 22.41 34.19 -6.75
N ALA A 25 21.90 34.39 -5.54
CA ALA A 25 22.63 35.00 -4.44
C ALA A 25 23.88 34.18 -4.06
N GLU A 26 24.99 34.88 -3.82
CA GLU A 26 26.27 34.25 -3.50
C GLU A 26 26.19 33.38 -2.23
N ARG A 27 25.48 33.88 -1.20
CA ARG A 27 25.22 33.13 0.04
C ARG A 27 24.55 31.78 -0.21
N THR A 28 23.66 31.71 -1.19
CA THR A 28 22.94 30.50 -1.58
C THR A 28 23.86 29.58 -2.37
N LYS A 29 24.53 30.08 -3.40
CA LYS A 29 25.49 29.29 -4.21
C LYS A 29 26.63 28.68 -3.38
N ARG A 30 26.97 29.28 -2.23
CA ARG A 30 27.95 28.73 -1.30
C ARG A 30 27.45 27.49 -0.54
N LEU A 31 26.15 27.33 -0.33
CA LEU A 31 25.55 26.30 0.52
C LEU A 31 24.83 25.19 -0.26
N PHE A 32 24.33 25.51 -1.46
CA PHE A 32 23.53 24.60 -2.28
C PHE A 32 24.28 24.17 -3.55
N ASN A 33 24.06 22.92 -3.95
CA ASN A 33 24.49 22.37 -5.24
C ASN A 33 23.48 22.74 -6.34
N ASP A 34 22.18 22.56 -6.08
CA ASP A 34 21.08 22.96 -6.97
C ASP A 34 20.01 23.76 -6.19
N PRO A 35 20.18 25.09 -6.07
CA PRO A 35 19.20 25.93 -5.39
C PRO A 35 17.87 26.01 -6.15
N SER A 36 17.86 25.91 -7.48
CA SER A 36 16.62 25.95 -8.26
C SER A 36 15.73 24.75 -7.94
N GLU A 37 16.30 23.54 -7.85
CA GLU A 37 15.57 22.36 -7.41
C GLU A 37 15.00 22.54 -6.00
N ALA A 38 15.78 23.10 -5.07
CA ALA A 38 15.34 23.39 -3.70
C ALA A 38 14.11 24.30 -3.69
N ALA A 39 14.16 25.42 -4.41
CA ALA A 39 13.07 26.39 -4.47
C ALA A 39 11.80 25.79 -5.09
N LEU A 40 11.91 25.07 -6.21
CA LEU A 40 10.76 24.43 -6.86
C LEU A 40 10.08 23.38 -5.98
N LYS A 41 10.87 22.59 -5.27
CA LYS A 41 10.36 21.62 -4.29
C LYS A 41 9.66 22.32 -3.12
N LEU A 42 10.21 23.44 -2.64
CA LEU A 42 9.61 24.21 -1.56
C LEU A 42 8.30 24.90 -1.98
N VAL A 43 8.20 25.35 -3.25
CA VAL A 43 6.94 25.87 -3.83
C VAL A 43 5.86 24.80 -3.75
N ARG A 44 6.17 23.57 -4.17
CA ARG A 44 5.21 22.46 -4.17
C ARG A 44 4.64 22.18 -2.78
N THR A 45 5.46 22.28 -1.73
CA THR A 45 5.03 22.03 -0.36
C THR A 45 4.30 23.21 0.28
N ASN A 46 4.68 24.45 -0.06
CA ASN A 46 4.05 25.64 0.54
C ASN A 46 2.74 26.03 -0.15
N PHE A 47 2.62 25.82 -1.46
CA PHE A 47 1.44 26.15 -2.25
C PHE A 47 0.55 24.93 -2.56
N ASN A 48 0.98 23.71 -2.17
CA ASN A 48 0.30 22.44 -2.48
C ASN A 48 0.11 22.14 -3.97
N MET A 49 0.92 22.75 -4.84
CA MET A 49 0.82 22.61 -6.29
C MET A 49 2.13 22.99 -6.99
N ASP A 50 2.29 22.52 -8.23
CA ASP A 50 3.47 22.84 -9.03
C ASP A 50 3.48 24.31 -9.48
N LEU A 51 4.69 24.88 -9.62
CA LEU A 51 4.87 26.27 -10.07
C LEU A 51 4.18 26.57 -11.40
N LYS A 52 4.16 25.60 -12.32
CA LYS A 52 3.48 25.72 -13.62
C LYS A 52 1.96 25.88 -13.51
N HIS A 53 1.35 25.43 -12.42
CA HIS A 53 -0.08 25.61 -12.18
C HIS A 53 -0.36 26.95 -11.48
N LEU A 54 0.56 27.40 -10.62
CA LEU A 54 0.43 28.68 -9.92
C LEU A 54 0.29 29.87 -10.87
N MET A 55 0.91 29.84 -12.05
CA MET A 55 0.80 30.94 -13.02
C MET A 55 -0.64 31.24 -13.46
N TYR A 56 -1.54 30.27 -13.34
CA TYR A 56 -2.95 30.41 -13.74
C TYR A 56 -3.88 30.80 -12.57
N ILE A 57 -3.33 30.99 -11.37
CA ILE A 57 -4.11 31.32 -10.18
C ILE A 57 -4.17 32.83 -9.97
N LYS A 58 -5.39 33.37 -10.05
CA LYS A 58 -5.67 34.80 -9.82
C LYS A 58 -5.66 35.22 -8.35
N ASP A 59 -5.79 34.25 -7.43
CA ASP A 59 -5.96 34.49 -5.98
C ASP A 59 -4.65 34.31 -5.17
N ILE A 60 -3.47 34.43 -5.78
CA ILE A 60 -2.19 34.40 -5.03
C ILE A 60 -2.07 35.72 -4.27
N THR A 61 -2.02 35.67 -2.94
CA THR A 61 -1.93 36.89 -2.12
C THR A 61 -0.47 37.36 -1.97
N PRO A 62 -0.22 38.66 -1.86
CA PRO A 62 1.12 39.19 -1.56
C PRO A 62 1.71 38.61 -0.26
N GLY A 63 0.87 38.38 0.75
CA GLY A 63 1.26 37.75 2.02
C GLY A 63 1.85 36.35 1.84
N LYS A 64 1.23 35.51 0.98
CA LYS A 64 1.75 34.18 0.66
C LYS A 64 3.08 34.22 -0.07
N VAL A 65 3.25 35.16 -1.02
CA VAL A 65 4.53 35.33 -1.71
C VAL A 65 5.61 35.80 -0.74
N LYS A 66 5.33 36.81 0.09
CA LYS A 66 6.28 37.32 1.09
C LYS A 66 6.67 36.25 2.10
N SER A 67 5.71 35.47 2.60
CA SER A 67 5.94 34.36 3.53
C SER A 67 6.82 33.28 2.89
N PHE A 68 6.58 32.94 1.62
CA PHE A 68 7.42 31.98 0.89
C PHE A 68 8.85 32.48 0.70
N LEU A 69 9.06 33.74 0.32
CA LEU A 69 10.40 34.30 0.16
C LEU A 69 11.16 34.36 1.49
N ALA A 70 10.48 34.74 2.58
CA ALA A 70 11.06 34.67 3.92
C ALA A 70 11.46 33.24 4.30
N ARG A 71 10.72 32.22 3.82
CA ARG A 71 11.04 30.81 4.04
C ARG A 71 12.30 30.35 3.31
N LEU A 72 12.56 30.85 2.10
CA LEU A 72 13.81 30.59 1.38
C LEU A 72 15.02 31.16 2.13
N ASP A 73 14.85 32.34 2.72
CA ASP A 73 15.89 32.96 3.55
C ASP A 73 16.10 32.19 4.88
N GLU A 74 15.01 31.76 5.53
CA GLU A 74 15.06 30.88 6.71
C GLU A 74 15.80 29.56 6.42
N LEU A 75 15.52 28.94 5.28
CA LEU A 75 16.21 27.72 4.83
C LEU A 75 17.72 27.98 4.67
N THR A 76 18.10 29.09 4.04
CA THR A 76 19.51 29.46 3.87
C THR A 76 20.22 29.64 5.21
N HIS A 77 19.52 30.26 6.16
CA HIS A 77 20.02 30.47 7.51
C HIS A 77 20.25 29.15 8.26
N GLN A 78 19.25 28.25 8.25
CA GLN A 78 19.34 26.93 8.89
C GLN A 78 20.47 26.07 8.29
N VAL A 79 20.58 26.04 6.96
CA VAL A 79 21.66 25.32 6.27
C VAL A 79 23.03 25.85 6.68
N ARG A 80 23.16 27.18 6.85
CA ARG A 80 24.42 27.80 7.26
C ARG A 80 24.79 27.48 8.71
N GLU A 81 23.80 27.43 9.61
CA GLU A 81 24.02 27.09 11.01
C GLU A 81 24.29 25.58 11.22
N GLY A 82 24.04 24.77 10.20
CA GLY A 82 24.30 23.34 10.24
C GLY A 82 23.25 22.57 11.05
N ASP A 83 22.11 23.18 11.37
CA ASP A 83 21.09 22.60 12.23
C ASP A 83 19.67 22.77 11.68
N LEU A 84 18.82 21.78 11.92
CA LEU A 84 17.42 21.79 11.50
C LEU A 84 16.54 22.69 12.38
N ASP A 85 16.83 22.75 13.69
CA ASP A 85 16.15 23.59 14.68
C ASP A 85 16.88 23.53 16.04
N ASN A 86 16.39 24.25 17.06
CA ASN A 86 16.95 24.22 18.42
C ASN A 86 16.76 22.85 19.11
N ASN A 87 17.71 22.43 19.96
CA ASN A 87 17.74 21.10 20.61
C ASN A 87 16.45 20.70 21.38
N PHE A 88 15.67 21.65 21.87
CA PHE A 88 14.37 21.40 22.52
C PHE A 88 13.26 21.08 21.49
N ALA A 89 13.24 21.79 20.37
CA ALA A 89 12.31 21.53 19.25
C ALA A 89 12.60 20.16 18.58
N LYS A 90 13.85 19.71 18.66
CA LYS A 90 14.26 18.35 18.27
C LYS A 90 13.62 17.27 19.13
N LEU A 91 13.47 17.42 20.44
CA LEU A 91 12.84 16.37 21.27
C LEU A 91 11.36 16.13 20.91
N PHE A 92 10.68 17.18 20.43
CA PHE A 92 9.25 17.16 20.07
C PHE A 92 9.00 17.17 18.55
N TYR A 93 9.98 16.79 17.72
CA TYR A 93 9.95 16.70 16.24
C TYR A 93 8.59 16.33 15.59
N GLN A 94 7.70 17.24 15.20
CA GLN A 94 6.58 16.84 14.32
C GLN A 94 7.02 16.93 12.86
N THR A 95 6.86 15.85 12.07
CA THR A 95 7.40 15.85 10.70
C THR A 95 6.62 16.80 9.79
N SER A 96 5.32 16.94 10.03
CA SER A 96 4.45 17.94 9.40
C SER A 96 4.93 19.38 9.58
N HIS A 97 5.65 19.70 10.67
CA HIS A 97 6.25 21.01 10.93
C HIS A 97 7.40 21.35 9.97
N TYR A 98 8.24 20.34 9.67
CA TYR A 98 9.44 20.51 8.85
C TYR A 98 9.18 20.38 7.36
N GLY A 99 8.08 19.72 6.96
CA GLY A 99 7.71 19.62 5.55
C GLY A 99 7.69 20.97 4.83
N PRO A 100 7.05 22.01 5.38
CA PRO A 100 7.09 23.35 4.80
C PRO A 100 8.41 24.12 5.02
N LYS A 101 9.33 23.65 5.89
CA LYS A 101 10.64 24.27 6.17
C LYS A 101 11.73 23.78 5.21
N ASP A 102 11.73 22.49 4.90
CA ASP A 102 12.77 21.85 4.12
C ASP A 102 12.18 21.15 2.87
N PRO A 103 12.73 21.42 1.67
CA PRO A 103 12.21 20.87 0.42
C PRO A 103 12.36 19.34 0.30
N VAL A 104 13.35 18.73 0.94
CA VAL A 104 13.54 17.27 0.90
C VAL A 104 12.56 16.58 1.83
N ILE A 105 12.45 17.04 3.09
CA ILE A 105 11.49 16.53 4.07
C ILE A 105 10.06 16.70 3.56
N GLY A 106 9.73 17.87 3.01
CA GLY A 106 8.41 18.16 2.47
C GLY A 106 7.99 17.21 1.35
N ASN A 107 8.91 16.89 0.42
CA ASN A 107 8.59 15.93 -0.64
C ASN A 107 8.53 14.50 -0.12
N LEU A 108 9.46 14.09 0.74
CA LEU A 108 9.45 12.75 1.35
C LEU A 108 8.12 12.52 2.07
N LEU A 109 7.67 13.47 2.90
CA LEU A 109 6.38 13.37 3.60
C LEU A 109 5.20 13.26 2.64
N ASN A 110 5.16 14.11 1.61
CA ASN A 110 4.09 14.06 0.61
C ASN A 110 4.04 12.70 -0.11
N ASP A 111 5.20 12.16 -0.48
CA ASP A 111 5.30 10.88 -1.21
C ASP A 111 4.97 9.68 -0.31
N MET A 112 5.43 9.69 0.94
CA MET A 112 5.09 8.69 1.95
C MET A 112 3.59 8.70 2.26
N GLN A 113 3.02 9.89 2.51
CA GLN A 113 1.58 10.07 2.73
C GLN A 113 0.77 9.56 1.56
N SER A 114 1.06 10.04 0.34
CA SER A 114 0.34 9.62 -0.86
C SER A 114 0.37 8.10 -1.05
N SER A 115 1.48 7.45 -0.68
CA SER A 115 1.64 6.01 -0.86
C SER A 115 1.00 5.20 0.24
N GLN A 116 0.96 5.72 1.47
CA GLN A 116 0.17 5.13 2.55
C GLN A 116 -1.32 5.17 2.23
N PHE A 117 -1.83 6.31 1.75
CA PHE A 117 -3.22 6.42 1.31
C PHE A 117 -3.54 5.48 0.15
N LYS A 118 -2.67 5.41 -0.86
CA LYS A 118 -2.80 4.45 -1.96
C LYS A 118 -2.78 3.00 -1.48
N PHE A 119 -1.91 2.66 -0.53
CA PHE A 119 -1.86 1.33 0.09
C PHE A 119 -3.17 1.00 0.81
N TYR A 120 -3.72 1.92 1.61
CA TYR A 120 -5.02 1.71 2.25
C TYR A 120 -6.15 1.57 1.24
N GLY A 121 -6.13 2.34 0.14
CA GLY A 121 -7.09 2.22 -0.95
C GLY A 121 -7.06 0.84 -1.59
N ASN A 122 -5.87 0.31 -1.84
CA ASN A 122 -5.69 -1.05 -2.32
C ASN A 122 -6.19 -2.08 -1.31
N GLU A 123 -5.78 -2.00 -0.04
CA GLU A 123 -6.19 -2.92 1.02
C GLU A 123 -7.73 -2.98 1.18
N VAL A 124 -8.40 -1.82 1.12
CA VAL A 124 -9.87 -1.74 1.16
C VAL A 124 -10.49 -2.38 -0.07
N ALA A 125 -10.00 -2.05 -1.27
CA ALA A 125 -10.54 -2.61 -2.51
C ALA A 125 -10.37 -4.14 -2.56
N ASP A 126 -9.22 -4.65 -2.14
CA ASP A 126 -8.93 -6.09 -2.13
C ASP A 126 -9.79 -6.82 -1.09
N ARG A 127 -10.01 -6.21 0.08
CA ARG A 127 -10.97 -6.71 1.09
C ARG A 127 -12.42 -6.68 0.61
N ASP A 128 -12.81 -5.67 -0.16
CA ASP A 128 -14.16 -5.59 -0.72
C ASP A 128 -14.39 -6.69 -1.77
N ILE A 129 -13.36 -7.08 -2.53
CA ILE A 129 -13.41 -8.25 -3.41
C ILE A 129 -13.56 -9.54 -2.59
N LEU A 130 -12.77 -9.71 -1.51
CA LEU A 130 -12.90 -10.86 -0.60
C LEU A 130 -14.29 -10.94 0.04
N LYS A 131 -14.87 -9.80 0.42
CA LYS A 131 -16.26 -9.69 0.91
C LYS A 131 -17.26 -10.19 -0.12
N SER A 132 -17.14 -9.71 -1.35
CA SER A 132 -18.05 -10.09 -2.44
C SER A 132 -17.96 -11.60 -2.68
N MET A 133 -16.74 -12.13 -2.79
CA MET A 133 -16.48 -13.56 -2.96
C MET A 133 -17.13 -14.39 -1.83
N HIS A 134 -16.95 -13.99 -0.57
CA HIS A 134 -17.55 -14.69 0.56
C HIS A 134 -19.09 -14.59 0.58
N SER A 135 -19.65 -13.43 0.20
CA SER A 135 -21.09 -13.22 0.07
C SER A 135 -21.70 -14.09 -1.04
N ASP A 136 -21.01 -14.20 -2.16
CA ASP A 136 -21.40 -15.06 -3.27
C ASP A 136 -21.36 -16.53 -2.86
N LEU A 137 -20.30 -17.01 -2.22
CA LEU A 137 -20.26 -18.41 -1.75
C LEU A 137 -21.30 -18.74 -0.68
N ARG A 138 -21.65 -17.77 0.19
CA ARG A 138 -22.78 -17.94 1.11
C ARG A 138 -24.10 -18.03 0.36
N SER A 139 -24.29 -17.21 -0.68
CA SER A 139 -25.50 -17.24 -1.51
C SER A 139 -25.61 -18.54 -2.31
N GLU A 140 -24.49 -19.04 -2.82
CA GLU A 140 -24.36 -20.37 -3.43
C GLU A 140 -24.72 -21.47 -2.43
N SER A 141 -24.25 -21.36 -1.19
CA SER A 141 -24.57 -22.32 -0.14
C SER A 141 -26.07 -22.36 0.17
N LEU A 142 -26.73 -21.20 0.26
CA LEU A 142 -28.18 -21.12 0.42
C LEU A 142 -28.91 -21.70 -0.80
N ALA A 143 -28.43 -21.44 -2.02
CA ALA A 143 -29.00 -21.98 -3.24
C ALA A 143 -28.90 -23.52 -3.32
N ARG A 144 -27.85 -24.10 -2.71
CA ARG A 144 -27.67 -25.56 -2.57
C ARG A 144 -28.42 -26.17 -1.39
N GLY A 145 -29.23 -25.38 -0.68
CA GLY A 145 -30.12 -25.87 0.39
C GLY A 145 -29.52 -25.87 1.80
N PHE A 146 -28.35 -25.25 2.03
CA PHE A 146 -27.79 -25.14 3.38
C PHE A 146 -28.50 -24.06 4.21
N GLU A 147 -28.80 -24.34 5.48
CA GLU A 147 -29.45 -23.37 6.37
C GLU A 147 -28.48 -22.31 6.95
N ARG A 148 -28.97 -21.07 7.11
CA ARG A 148 -28.19 -19.96 7.71
C ARG A 148 -27.65 -20.26 9.11
N ALA A 149 -28.43 -20.93 9.96
CA ALA A 149 -28.00 -21.33 11.29
C ALA A 149 -26.88 -22.38 11.25
N GLY A 150 -26.94 -23.29 10.27
CA GLY A 150 -25.89 -24.28 9.99
C GLY A 150 -24.58 -23.64 9.53
N ILE A 151 -24.66 -22.55 8.73
CA ILE A 151 -23.48 -21.80 8.26
C ILE A 151 -22.67 -21.24 9.44
N SER A 152 -23.31 -20.46 10.33
CA SER A 152 -22.59 -19.84 11.46
C SER A 152 -22.02 -20.87 12.44
N LYS A 153 -22.72 -21.98 12.67
CA LYS A 153 -22.25 -23.07 13.54
C LYS A 153 -21.02 -23.77 12.95
N ALA A 154 -21.04 -24.06 11.65
CA ALA A 154 -19.92 -24.68 10.95
C ALA A 154 -18.70 -23.74 10.88
N GLU A 155 -18.90 -22.43 10.67
CA GLU A 155 -17.81 -21.42 10.71
C GLU A 155 -17.15 -21.33 12.10
N LYS A 156 -17.91 -21.50 13.20
CA LYS A 156 -17.34 -21.52 14.55
C LYS A 156 -16.57 -22.81 14.83
N GLU A 157 -17.09 -23.96 14.39
CA GLU A 157 -16.45 -25.26 14.61
C GLU A 157 -15.16 -25.41 13.78
N ILE A 158 -15.16 -24.99 12.51
CA ILE A 158 -13.93 -25.06 11.69
C ILE A 158 -12.82 -24.17 12.27
N LYS A 159 -13.16 -23.02 12.86
CA LYS A 159 -12.19 -22.17 13.58
C LYS A 159 -11.55 -22.90 14.75
N LYS A 160 -12.36 -23.61 15.53
CA LYS A 160 -11.89 -24.38 16.68
C LYS A 160 -10.97 -25.52 16.23
N LEU A 161 -11.35 -26.23 15.16
CA LEU A 161 -10.54 -27.29 14.57
C LEU A 161 -9.19 -26.76 14.04
N ASP A 162 -9.20 -25.62 13.35
CA ASP A 162 -7.96 -24.95 12.90
C ASP A 162 -7.04 -24.57 14.08
N ASP A 163 -7.58 -23.95 15.14
CA ASP A 163 -6.82 -23.58 16.34
C ASP A 163 -6.24 -24.83 17.06
N GLU A 164 -7.01 -25.93 17.11
CA GLU A 164 -6.58 -27.22 17.66
C GLU A 164 -5.45 -27.84 16.82
N LEU A 165 -5.58 -27.84 15.49
CA LEU A 165 -4.60 -28.42 14.56
C LEU A 165 -3.24 -27.72 14.73
N LEU A 166 -3.27 -26.39 14.78
CA LEU A 166 -2.11 -25.57 15.01
C LEU A 166 -1.44 -25.84 16.36
N GLN A 167 -2.22 -26.06 17.42
CA GLN A 167 -1.66 -26.45 18.71
C GLN A 167 -1.00 -27.82 18.65
N HIS A 168 -1.61 -28.80 17.97
CA HIS A 168 -1.03 -30.14 17.81
C HIS A 168 0.27 -30.12 17.01
N MET A 169 0.38 -29.28 15.99
CA MET A 169 1.63 -29.09 15.26
C MET A 169 2.74 -28.49 16.13
N ALA A 170 2.42 -27.50 16.95
CA ALA A 170 3.39 -26.94 17.90
C ALA A 170 3.84 -27.98 18.92
N ASP A 171 2.94 -28.85 19.39
CA ASP A 171 3.26 -29.96 20.28
C ASP A 171 4.18 -30.98 19.57
N TRP A 172 3.89 -31.32 18.31
CA TRP A 172 4.70 -32.22 17.48
C TRP A 172 6.15 -31.73 17.33
N LYS A 173 6.34 -30.46 16.96
CA LYS A 173 7.68 -29.86 16.81
C LYS A 173 8.42 -29.73 18.13
N THR A 174 7.71 -29.42 19.22
CA THR A 174 8.30 -29.41 20.56
C THR A 174 8.84 -30.80 20.92
N ALA A 175 8.07 -31.85 20.62
CA ALA A 175 8.48 -33.22 20.86
C ALA A 175 9.65 -33.64 19.96
N GLU A 176 9.66 -33.24 18.68
CA GLU A 176 10.79 -33.47 17.76
C GLU A 176 12.08 -32.84 18.27
N LYS A 177 12.05 -31.56 18.67
CA LYS A 177 13.20 -30.85 19.24
C LYS A 177 13.73 -31.49 20.53
N ASN A 178 12.84 -32.07 21.34
CA ASN A 178 13.18 -32.73 22.58
C ASN A 178 13.53 -34.22 22.42
N ASN A 179 13.56 -34.75 21.19
CA ASN A 179 13.69 -36.18 20.90
C ASN A 179 12.64 -37.07 21.60
N ASP A 180 11.45 -36.53 21.89
CA ASP A 180 10.33 -37.24 22.51
C ASP A 180 9.49 -37.97 21.44
N LEU A 181 9.86 -39.22 21.17
CA LEU A 181 9.17 -40.11 20.23
C LEU A 181 7.69 -40.34 20.57
N LYS A 182 7.33 -40.37 21.87
CA LYS A 182 5.95 -40.60 22.30
C LYS A 182 5.11 -39.35 22.09
N GLY A 183 5.59 -38.19 22.54
CA GLY A 183 4.95 -36.90 22.32
C GLY A 183 4.75 -36.58 20.83
N ARG A 184 5.71 -36.99 19.98
CA ARG A 184 5.60 -36.88 18.53
C ARG A 184 4.44 -37.72 17.97
N LYS A 185 4.39 -39.01 18.28
CA LYS A 185 3.30 -39.90 17.83
C LYS A 185 1.93 -39.45 18.33
N ASP A 186 1.85 -39.00 19.59
CA ASP A 186 0.60 -38.51 20.19
C ASP A 186 0.12 -37.21 19.52
N ALA A 187 1.03 -36.35 19.09
CA ALA A 187 0.69 -35.16 18.32
C ALA A 187 0.26 -35.50 16.88
N GLU A 188 0.94 -36.44 16.19
CA GLU A 188 0.54 -36.92 14.86
C GLU A 188 -0.87 -37.53 14.87
N ALA A 189 -1.20 -38.34 15.88
CA ALA A 189 -2.52 -38.94 16.03
C ALA A 189 -3.61 -37.87 16.20
N ARG A 190 -3.36 -36.85 17.02
CA ARG A 190 -4.29 -35.72 17.22
C ARG A 190 -4.45 -34.89 15.95
N MET A 191 -3.38 -34.66 15.18
CA MET A 191 -3.44 -34.00 13.87
C MET A 191 -4.29 -34.79 12.87
N ARG A 192 -4.12 -36.12 12.81
CA ARG A 192 -4.94 -37.00 11.93
C ARG A 192 -6.42 -36.96 12.30
N SER A 193 -6.76 -37.10 13.58
CA SER A 193 -8.15 -37.03 14.05
C SER A 193 -8.79 -35.67 13.74
N ASN A 194 -8.05 -34.57 13.92
CA ASN A 194 -8.53 -33.24 13.60
C ASN A 194 -8.77 -33.07 12.08
N LYS A 195 -7.87 -33.61 11.25
CA LYS A 195 -8.05 -33.68 9.80
C LYS A 195 -9.33 -34.43 9.41
N GLU A 196 -9.61 -35.59 10.01
CA GLU A 196 -10.85 -36.35 9.75
C GLU A 196 -12.12 -35.59 10.16
N ARG A 197 -12.09 -34.92 11.32
CA ARG A 197 -13.20 -34.05 11.78
C ARG A 197 -13.42 -32.88 10.83
N THR A 198 -12.34 -32.27 10.35
CA THR A 198 -12.38 -31.19 9.37
C THR A 198 -12.96 -31.66 8.04
N ASP A 199 -12.54 -32.83 7.55
CA ASP A 199 -13.01 -33.40 6.28
C ASP A 199 -14.51 -33.76 6.37
N THR A 200 -14.95 -34.28 7.52
CA THR A 200 -16.37 -34.55 7.83
C THR A 200 -17.19 -33.26 7.85
N LEU A 201 -16.75 -32.26 8.62
CA LEU A 201 -17.43 -30.96 8.69
C LEU A 201 -17.49 -30.28 7.33
N THR A 202 -16.45 -30.43 6.50
CA THR A 202 -16.40 -29.88 5.15
C THR A 202 -17.41 -30.55 4.24
N ARG A 203 -17.50 -31.88 4.26
CA ARG A 203 -18.44 -32.65 3.44
C ARG A 203 -19.90 -32.37 3.79
N ASP A 204 -20.19 -32.24 5.09
CA ASP A 204 -21.56 -32.27 5.61
C ASP A 204 -22.17 -30.87 5.79
N THR A 205 -21.44 -29.80 5.45
CA THR A 205 -21.91 -28.42 5.64
C THR A 205 -21.63 -27.53 4.43
N HIS A 206 -22.01 -26.25 4.52
CA HIS A 206 -21.74 -25.23 3.51
C HIS A 206 -20.27 -25.12 3.08
N LEU A 207 -19.34 -25.57 3.92
CA LEU A 207 -17.91 -25.63 3.61
C LEU A 207 -17.59 -26.49 2.38
N LYS A 208 -18.47 -27.41 1.97
CA LYS A 208 -18.37 -28.14 0.70
C LYS A 208 -18.32 -27.18 -0.49
N VAL A 209 -19.10 -26.11 -0.45
CA VAL A 209 -19.10 -25.09 -1.51
C VAL A 209 -17.73 -24.42 -1.62
N TYR A 210 -17.06 -24.20 -0.49
CA TYR A 210 -15.72 -23.61 -0.47
C TYR A 210 -14.70 -24.60 -1.02
N LYS A 211 -14.83 -25.89 -0.67
CA LYS A 211 -13.99 -26.96 -1.22
C LYS A 211 -14.13 -27.06 -2.74
N ASP A 212 -15.36 -27.04 -3.26
CA ASP A 212 -15.63 -27.09 -4.70
C ASP A 212 -14.99 -25.89 -5.42
N MET A 213 -15.07 -24.70 -4.82
CA MET A 213 -14.38 -23.51 -5.37
C MET A 213 -12.86 -23.69 -5.42
N ILE A 214 -12.25 -24.22 -4.35
CA ILE A 214 -10.81 -24.48 -4.30
C ILE A 214 -10.41 -25.47 -5.38
N GLU A 215 -11.19 -26.52 -5.61
CA GLU A 215 -10.91 -27.50 -6.66
C GLU A 215 -10.98 -26.88 -8.06
N MET A 216 -11.97 -26.03 -8.33
CA MET A 216 -12.02 -25.28 -9.58
C MET A 216 -10.82 -24.34 -9.76
N ILE A 217 -10.32 -23.74 -8.68
CA ILE A 217 -9.17 -22.84 -8.69
C ILE A 217 -7.86 -23.62 -8.90
N GLU A 218 -7.64 -24.69 -8.13
CA GLU A 218 -6.36 -25.41 -8.11
C GLU A 218 -6.23 -26.42 -9.26
N VAL A 219 -7.34 -26.84 -9.86
CA VAL A 219 -7.36 -27.84 -10.95
C VAL A 219 -7.98 -27.24 -12.21
N GLY A 220 -9.22 -26.74 -12.11
CA GLY A 220 -9.97 -26.24 -13.27
C GLY A 220 -9.34 -25.02 -13.96
N MET A 221 -8.81 -24.05 -13.21
CA MET A 221 -8.16 -22.87 -13.79
C MET A 221 -6.85 -23.20 -14.53
N PRO A 222 -5.93 -24.00 -13.97
CA PRO A 222 -4.78 -24.49 -14.70
C PRO A 222 -5.12 -25.18 -16.03
N GLU A 223 -6.13 -26.05 -16.03
CA GLU A 223 -6.61 -26.73 -17.24
C GLU A 223 -7.19 -25.74 -18.26
N ALA A 224 -8.06 -24.83 -17.81
CA ALA A 224 -8.63 -23.77 -18.64
C ALA A 224 -7.55 -22.89 -19.30
N LEU A 225 -6.48 -22.55 -18.58
CA LEU A 225 -5.38 -21.76 -19.11
C LEU A 225 -4.50 -22.54 -20.10
N LYS A 226 -4.28 -23.84 -19.87
CA LYS A 226 -3.62 -24.72 -20.84
C LYS A 226 -4.41 -24.81 -22.14
N ASP A 227 -5.74 -24.92 -22.03
CA ASP A 227 -6.63 -24.98 -23.19
C ASP A 227 -6.64 -23.65 -23.95
N LYS A 228 -6.76 -22.53 -23.24
CA LYS A 228 -6.69 -21.19 -23.84
C LYS A 228 -5.34 -20.94 -24.51
N PHE A 229 -4.24 -21.38 -23.90
CA PHE A 229 -2.91 -21.28 -24.49
C PHE A 229 -2.77 -22.14 -25.75
N SER A 230 -3.30 -23.36 -25.72
CA SER A 230 -3.32 -24.27 -26.86
C SER A 230 -4.17 -23.72 -28.01
N GLN A 231 -5.31 -23.11 -27.70
CA GLN A 231 -6.14 -22.41 -28.67
C GLN A 231 -5.39 -21.22 -29.29
N LEU A 232 -4.76 -20.38 -28.46
CA LEU A 232 -3.97 -19.25 -28.95
C LEU A 232 -2.84 -19.71 -29.90
N LYS A 233 -2.18 -20.83 -29.58
CA LYS A 233 -1.15 -21.43 -30.44
C LYS A 233 -1.72 -21.88 -31.79
N LYS A 234 -2.86 -22.61 -31.78
CA LYS A 234 -3.55 -23.06 -33.00
C LYS A 234 -4.07 -21.91 -33.88
N GLU A 235 -4.38 -20.78 -33.26
CA GLU A 235 -4.84 -19.58 -33.98
C GLU A 235 -3.69 -18.68 -34.44
N ALA A 236 -2.49 -18.87 -33.88
CA ALA A 236 -1.28 -18.14 -34.24
C ALA A 236 -0.48 -18.84 -35.35
N TYR A 237 -0.45 -20.17 -35.35
CA TYR A 237 0.35 -21.01 -36.26
C TYR A 237 -0.50 -22.10 -36.93
N ASP A 238 -0.16 -22.44 -38.18
CA ASP A 238 -0.67 -23.65 -38.82
C ASP A 238 0.03 -24.93 -38.29
N LYS A 239 -0.30 -26.08 -38.87
CA LYS A 239 0.27 -27.38 -38.48
C LYS A 239 1.77 -27.48 -38.81
N ASP A 240 2.26 -26.70 -39.77
CA ASP A 240 3.65 -26.69 -40.24
C ASP A 240 4.50 -25.64 -39.50
N GLY A 241 3.87 -24.85 -38.61
CA GLY A 241 4.53 -23.83 -37.81
C GLY A 241 4.63 -22.46 -38.48
N ASN A 242 3.93 -22.24 -39.61
CA ASN A 242 3.87 -20.93 -40.24
C ASN A 242 2.90 -20.01 -39.52
N VAL A 243 3.22 -18.73 -39.44
CA VAL A 243 2.39 -17.72 -38.78
C VAL A 243 1.14 -17.45 -39.62
N ILE A 244 -0.03 -17.88 -39.13
CA ILE A 244 -1.33 -17.58 -39.74
C ILE A 244 -1.97 -16.31 -39.16
N ASN A 245 -1.59 -15.90 -37.95
CA ASN A 245 -2.05 -14.66 -37.34
C ASN A 245 -0.90 -13.96 -36.60
N LYS A 246 -0.36 -12.91 -37.22
CA LYS A 246 0.78 -12.15 -36.69
C LYS A 246 0.52 -11.57 -35.29
N LYS A 247 -0.67 -11.01 -35.03
CA LYS A 247 -1.00 -10.44 -33.72
C LYS A 247 -1.03 -11.49 -32.62
N LYS A 248 -1.59 -12.68 -32.91
CA LYS A 248 -1.64 -13.79 -31.96
C LYS A 248 -0.28 -14.45 -31.77
N ALA A 249 0.54 -14.57 -32.81
CA ALA A 249 1.92 -15.04 -32.72
C ALA A 249 2.80 -14.09 -31.90
N GLU A 250 2.63 -12.77 -32.07
CA GLU A 250 3.30 -11.76 -31.23
C GLU A 250 2.87 -11.87 -29.75
N LEU A 251 1.56 -11.99 -29.49
CA LEU A 251 1.02 -12.22 -28.15
C LEU A 251 1.59 -13.49 -27.54
N LEU A 252 1.56 -14.62 -28.25
CA LEU A 252 2.11 -15.89 -27.79
C LEU A 252 3.61 -15.76 -27.48
N GLY A 253 4.36 -15.07 -28.34
CA GLY A 253 5.78 -14.79 -28.12
C GLY A 253 6.04 -13.94 -26.88
N ARG A 254 5.16 -12.97 -26.56
CA ARG A 254 5.23 -12.19 -25.30
C ARG A 254 4.87 -13.05 -24.09
N VAL A 255 3.84 -13.89 -24.19
CA VAL A 255 3.44 -14.81 -23.11
C VAL A 255 4.54 -15.81 -22.78
N VAL A 256 5.13 -16.47 -23.79
CA VAL A 256 6.23 -17.44 -23.61
C VAL A 256 7.49 -16.79 -23.02
N LYS A 257 7.71 -15.49 -23.28
CA LYS A 257 8.82 -14.71 -22.72
C LYS A 257 8.51 -14.09 -21.34
N GLY A 258 7.34 -14.38 -20.75
CA GLY A 258 6.93 -13.78 -19.48
C GLY A 258 6.70 -12.26 -19.56
N LYS A 259 6.48 -11.70 -20.75
CA LYS A 259 6.21 -10.25 -20.94
C LYS A 259 4.72 -9.91 -20.84
N GLU A 260 3.84 -10.89 -20.95
CA GLU A 260 2.40 -10.73 -20.87
C GLU A 260 1.78 -11.98 -20.23
N THR A 261 0.68 -11.83 -19.49
CA THR A 261 -0.06 -12.95 -18.89
C THR A 261 -1.30 -13.26 -19.71
N LEU A 262 -1.56 -14.55 -19.94
CA LEU A 262 -2.81 -15.02 -20.49
C LEU A 262 -3.83 -15.10 -19.35
N LYS A 263 -4.87 -14.27 -19.44
CA LYS A 263 -5.92 -14.19 -18.42
C LYS A 263 -7.15 -14.98 -18.84
N LEU A 264 -7.88 -15.53 -17.88
CA LEU A 264 -9.25 -15.99 -18.12
C LEU A 264 -10.17 -14.80 -17.90
N ASP A 265 -10.83 -14.33 -18.97
CA ASP A 265 -11.91 -13.37 -18.83
C ASP A 265 -13.20 -14.06 -18.37
N LYS A 266 -14.26 -13.27 -18.12
CA LYS A 266 -15.55 -13.81 -17.67
C LYS A 266 -16.14 -14.87 -18.61
N ASN A 267 -15.94 -14.71 -19.92
CA ASN A 267 -16.44 -15.68 -20.90
C ASN A 267 -15.60 -16.95 -20.87
N ASP A 268 -14.28 -16.83 -20.73
CA ASP A 268 -13.39 -17.98 -20.57
C ASP A 268 -13.74 -18.77 -19.31
N ILE A 269 -13.98 -18.09 -18.18
CA ILE A 269 -14.34 -18.72 -16.91
C ILE A 269 -15.58 -19.59 -17.09
N GLY A 270 -16.68 -19.07 -17.62
CA GLY A 270 -17.89 -19.87 -17.76
C GLY A 270 -17.84 -20.87 -18.93
N ARG A 271 -16.87 -20.76 -19.85
CA ARG A 271 -16.65 -21.73 -20.92
C ARG A 271 -15.80 -22.93 -20.47
N TYR A 272 -14.72 -22.65 -19.76
CA TYR A 272 -13.69 -23.65 -19.45
C TYR A 272 -13.77 -24.19 -18.03
N ILE A 273 -14.25 -23.39 -17.07
CA ILE A 273 -14.33 -23.81 -15.66
C ILE A 273 -15.70 -24.44 -15.40
N LYS A 274 -15.66 -25.61 -14.78
CA LYS A 274 -16.83 -26.43 -14.41
C LYS A 274 -16.75 -26.76 -12.92
N LEU A 275 -17.90 -27.04 -12.32
CA LEU A 275 -17.97 -27.61 -10.98
C LEU A 275 -17.27 -28.99 -10.95
N PRO A 276 -16.86 -29.48 -9.77
CA PRO A 276 -16.21 -30.79 -9.63
C PRO A 276 -17.03 -31.97 -10.18
N ASP A 277 -18.36 -31.84 -10.24
CA ASP A 277 -19.26 -32.82 -10.84
C ASP A 277 -19.36 -32.72 -12.38
N GLY A 278 -18.61 -31.81 -13.00
CA GLY A 278 -18.57 -31.56 -14.43
C GLY A 278 -19.65 -30.59 -14.93
N THR A 279 -20.50 -30.05 -14.07
CA THR A 279 -21.55 -29.12 -14.48
C THR A 279 -20.99 -27.73 -14.85
N PRO A 280 -21.48 -27.09 -15.94
CA PRO A 280 -21.05 -25.74 -16.30
C PRO A 280 -21.46 -24.70 -15.24
N LEU A 281 -20.63 -23.67 -15.06
CA LEU A 281 -20.96 -22.54 -14.23
C LEU A 281 -22.07 -21.68 -14.87
N SER A 282 -23.12 -21.36 -14.11
CA SER A 282 -24.15 -20.42 -14.58
C SER A 282 -23.56 -19.02 -14.70
N MET A 283 -23.67 -18.40 -15.89
CA MET A 283 -23.28 -17.00 -16.13
C MET A 283 -24.39 -16.00 -15.80
N ASP A 284 -25.56 -16.45 -15.34
CA ASP A 284 -26.67 -15.57 -14.99
C ASP A 284 -26.43 -14.85 -13.65
N LYS A 285 -27.27 -13.87 -13.30
CA LYS A 285 -27.16 -13.13 -12.03
C LYS A 285 -27.31 -14.02 -10.78
N ARG A 286 -27.73 -15.28 -10.93
CA ARG A 286 -27.86 -16.27 -9.86
C ARG A 286 -26.71 -17.27 -9.84
N GLY A 287 -25.74 -17.15 -10.75
CA GLY A 287 -24.49 -17.90 -10.77
C GLY A 287 -23.52 -17.43 -9.69
N TYR A 288 -23.87 -17.63 -8.43
CA TYR A 288 -23.05 -17.15 -7.31
C TYR A 288 -21.65 -17.78 -7.31
N MET A 289 -21.55 -19.07 -7.62
CA MET A 289 -20.24 -19.71 -7.79
C MET A 289 -19.39 -19.07 -8.91
N PHE A 290 -20.00 -18.74 -10.05
CA PHE A 290 -19.33 -18.05 -11.16
C PHE A 290 -18.79 -16.68 -10.73
N ASN A 291 -19.59 -15.91 -9.97
CA ASN A 291 -19.19 -14.61 -9.44
C ASN A 291 -18.05 -14.74 -8.43
N ALA A 292 -18.09 -15.75 -7.57
CA ALA A 292 -17.02 -16.02 -6.60
C ALA A 292 -15.69 -16.37 -7.29
N VAL A 293 -15.71 -17.28 -8.27
CA VAL A 293 -14.52 -17.62 -9.07
C VAL A 293 -13.98 -16.40 -9.82
N THR A 294 -14.86 -15.63 -10.46
CA THR A 294 -14.47 -14.38 -11.15
C THR A 294 -13.81 -13.38 -10.21
N SER A 295 -14.39 -13.17 -9.02
CA SER A 295 -13.84 -12.28 -7.99
C SER A 295 -12.47 -12.74 -7.51
N TYR A 296 -12.27 -14.05 -7.38
CA TYR A 296 -10.97 -14.62 -7.04
C TYR A 296 -9.92 -14.36 -8.14
N VAL A 297 -10.27 -14.57 -9.42
CA VAL A 297 -9.35 -14.27 -10.54
C VAL A 297 -8.96 -12.80 -10.53
N ASP A 298 -9.94 -11.91 -10.38
CA ASP A 298 -9.71 -10.45 -10.32
C ASP A 298 -8.80 -10.07 -9.14
N LEU A 299 -8.98 -10.70 -7.97
CA LEU A 299 -8.14 -10.47 -6.79
C LEU A 299 -6.70 -10.93 -7.04
N MET A 300 -6.50 -12.14 -7.54
CA MET A 300 -5.16 -12.70 -7.75
C MET A 300 -4.40 -11.94 -8.85
N ASP A 301 -5.10 -11.51 -9.90
CA ASP A 301 -4.54 -10.62 -10.93
C ASP A 301 -4.08 -9.29 -10.35
N ARG A 302 -4.89 -8.67 -9.47
CA ARG A 302 -4.50 -7.43 -8.77
C ARG A 302 -3.27 -7.65 -7.90
N MET A 303 -3.23 -8.76 -7.16
CA MET A 303 -2.09 -9.10 -6.29
C MET A 303 -0.81 -9.30 -7.09
N TYR A 304 -0.89 -9.93 -8.25
CA TYR A 304 0.24 -10.03 -9.17
C TYR A 304 0.80 -8.65 -9.56
N TYR A 305 -0.06 -7.72 -10.00
CA TYR A 305 0.40 -6.39 -10.39
C TYR A 305 0.97 -5.61 -9.22
N THR A 306 0.34 -5.70 -8.05
CA THR A 306 0.84 -5.05 -6.82
C THR A 306 2.22 -5.56 -6.45
N LEU A 307 2.42 -6.88 -6.48
CA LEU A 307 3.72 -7.50 -6.21
C LEU A 307 4.79 -7.07 -7.24
N SER A 308 4.46 -7.19 -8.53
CA SER A 308 5.37 -6.79 -9.62
C SER A 308 5.78 -5.32 -9.52
N ASN A 309 4.83 -4.45 -9.21
CA ASN A 309 5.11 -3.03 -8.99
C ASN A 309 6.05 -2.81 -7.79
N GLY A 310 5.85 -3.52 -6.68
CA GLY A 310 6.73 -3.46 -5.51
C GLY A 310 8.16 -3.87 -5.84
N VAL A 311 8.34 -5.03 -6.48
CA VAL A 311 9.65 -5.54 -6.91
C VAL A 311 10.36 -4.56 -7.84
N ASN A 312 9.66 -4.10 -8.89
CA ASN A 312 10.21 -3.15 -9.85
C ASN A 312 10.61 -1.84 -9.16
N LYS A 313 9.74 -1.30 -8.29
CA LYS A 313 9.99 -0.05 -7.58
C LYS A 313 11.24 -0.17 -6.70
N ARG A 314 11.38 -1.27 -5.95
CA ARG A 314 12.52 -1.50 -5.07
C ARG A 314 13.82 -1.62 -5.83
N ILE A 315 13.89 -2.51 -6.82
CA ILE A 315 15.11 -2.74 -7.59
C ILE A 315 15.51 -1.51 -8.40
N ASN A 316 14.55 -0.85 -9.07
CA ASN A 316 14.85 0.35 -9.86
C ASN A 316 15.35 1.50 -8.98
N SER A 317 14.83 1.63 -7.75
CA SER A 317 15.29 2.66 -6.81
C SER A 317 16.73 2.42 -6.35
N VAL A 318 17.11 1.17 -6.12
CA VAL A 318 18.50 0.78 -5.80
C VAL A 318 19.42 1.05 -6.99
N ILE A 319 19.05 0.64 -8.20
CA ILE A 319 19.82 0.91 -9.43
C ILE A 319 20.06 2.42 -9.56
N LYS A 320 19.00 3.23 -9.48
CA LYS A 320 19.07 4.68 -9.60
C LYS A 320 19.98 5.31 -8.53
N ARG A 321 19.91 4.81 -7.29
CA ARG A 321 20.78 5.27 -6.19
C ARG A 321 22.25 4.95 -6.48
N MET A 322 22.55 3.72 -6.89
CA MET A 322 23.92 3.30 -7.17
C MET A 322 24.52 4.01 -8.38
N GLU A 323 23.71 4.27 -9.42
CA GLU A 323 24.11 5.09 -10.56
C GLU A 323 24.47 6.51 -10.11
N HIS A 324 23.65 7.12 -9.25
CA HIS A 324 23.94 8.44 -8.69
C HIS A 324 25.26 8.48 -7.91
N LEU A 325 25.55 7.43 -7.16
CA LEU A 325 26.78 7.32 -6.37
C LEU A 325 28.01 6.91 -7.19
N ASN A 326 27.88 6.64 -8.49
CA ASN A 326 28.92 6.03 -9.33
C ASN A 326 29.46 4.71 -8.74
N GLN A 327 28.60 3.94 -8.07
CA GLN A 327 28.93 2.68 -7.41
C GLN A 327 28.31 1.46 -8.11
N LEU A 328 27.57 1.67 -9.20
CA LEU A 328 26.95 0.59 -9.94
C LEU A 328 27.93 -0.08 -10.89
N LYS A 329 28.33 -1.30 -10.55
CA LYS A 329 29.09 -2.16 -11.47
C LYS A 329 28.16 -2.76 -12.53
N PRO A 330 28.61 -2.95 -13.78
CA PRO A 330 27.79 -3.55 -14.84
C PRO A 330 27.21 -4.92 -14.43
N GLU A 331 28.01 -5.76 -13.77
CA GLU A 331 27.60 -7.08 -13.30
C GLU A 331 26.49 -7.03 -12.23
N ASP A 332 26.50 -6.03 -11.35
CA ASP A 332 25.47 -5.82 -10.33
C ASP A 332 24.17 -5.32 -10.99
N LYS A 333 24.28 -4.43 -11.98
CA LYS A 333 23.13 -3.94 -12.77
C LYS A 333 22.44 -5.08 -13.50
N GLU A 334 23.21 -5.95 -14.15
CA GLU A 334 22.68 -7.15 -14.80
C GLU A 334 22.13 -8.15 -13.79
N GLY A 335 22.81 -8.36 -12.66
CA GLY A 335 22.37 -9.23 -11.59
C GLY A 335 21.00 -8.81 -11.03
N LEU A 336 20.80 -7.52 -10.77
CA LEU A 336 19.52 -6.96 -10.32
C LEU A 336 18.40 -7.11 -11.35
N LYS A 337 18.71 -6.94 -12.65
CA LYS A 337 17.75 -7.22 -13.73
C LYS A 337 17.43 -8.71 -13.84
N ARG A 338 18.42 -9.59 -13.70
CA ARG A 338 18.21 -11.04 -13.65
C ARG A 338 17.31 -11.42 -12.48
N VAL A 339 17.46 -10.80 -11.31
CA VAL A 339 16.51 -11.00 -10.19
C VAL A 339 15.09 -10.58 -10.58
N GLN A 340 14.90 -9.44 -11.26
CA GLN A 340 13.57 -9.05 -11.77
C GLN A 340 13.00 -10.10 -12.73
N ASP A 341 13.81 -10.56 -13.67
CA ASP A 341 13.39 -11.50 -14.72
C ASP A 341 13.14 -12.90 -14.15
N SER A 342 13.99 -13.41 -13.24
CA SER A 342 13.79 -14.68 -12.55
C SER A 342 12.56 -14.63 -11.64
N MET A 343 12.31 -13.52 -10.93
CA MET A 343 11.07 -13.37 -10.18
C MET A 343 9.85 -13.38 -11.10
N ARG A 344 9.92 -12.74 -12.27
CA ARG A 344 8.84 -12.82 -13.25
C ARG A 344 8.67 -14.25 -13.76
N GLU A 345 9.72 -14.92 -14.18
CA GLU A 345 9.66 -16.28 -14.70
C GLU A 345 9.10 -17.28 -13.67
N LYS A 346 9.61 -17.25 -12.43
CA LYS A 346 9.28 -18.24 -11.40
C LYS A 346 7.95 -17.99 -10.71
N TYR A 347 7.50 -16.75 -10.65
CA TYR A 347 6.24 -16.40 -10.00
C TYR A 347 5.13 -16.10 -11.00
N MET A 348 5.39 -16.06 -12.31
CA MET A 348 4.33 -16.02 -13.33
C MET A 348 3.83 -17.43 -13.66
N PRO A 349 2.59 -17.53 -14.17
CA PRO A 349 2.11 -18.75 -14.79
C PRO A 349 3.04 -19.28 -15.87
N ASP A 350 3.50 -20.52 -15.72
CA ASP A 350 4.08 -21.29 -16.81
C ASP A 350 2.96 -22.09 -17.49
N TYR A 351 2.51 -21.58 -18.65
CA TYR A 351 1.46 -22.19 -19.44
C TYR A 351 1.87 -23.49 -20.14
N LYS A 352 3.18 -23.76 -20.30
CA LYS A 352 3.68 -25.01 -20.89
C LYS A 352 3.75 -26.12 -19.85
N GLU A 353 4.29 -25.81 -18.67
CA GLU A 353 4.39 -26.76 -17.56
C GLU A 353 3.07 -26.87 -16.78
N GLY A 354 2.17 -25.91 -16.93
CA GLY A 354 0.89 -25.87 -16.22
C GLY A 354 1.01 -25.40 -14.79
N PHE A 355 2.03 -24.60 -14.49
CA PHE A 355 2.33 -24.11 -13.17
C PHE A 355 1.72 -22.72 -13.00
N PHE A 356 0.74 -22.59 -12.10
CA PHE A 356 0.03 -21.32 -11.89
C PHE A 356 0.17 -20.91 -10.43
N PRO A 357 1.33 -20.38 -10.03
CA PRO A 357 1.64 -20.12 -8.62
C PRO A 357 0.57 -19.22 -7.99
N HIS A 358 0.03 -18.23 -8.73
CA HIS A 358 -1.03 -17.32 -8.29
C HIS A 358 -2.40 -17.94 -7.99
N TYR A 359 -2.62 -19.23 -8.23
CA TYR A 359 -3.91 -19.89 -7.93
C TYR A 359 -3.79 -20.97 -6.86
N VAL A 360 -2.60 -21.17 -6.27
CA VAL A 360 -2.40 -22.18 -5.23
C VAL A 360 -2.49 -21.55 -3.85
N ARG A 361 -3.15 -22.23 -2.92
CA ARG A 361 -3.28 -21.81 -1.51
C ARG A 361 -1.94 -21.55 -0.79
N ASP A 362 -0.85 -22.08 -1.33
CA ASP A 362 0.48 -22.19 -0.69
C ASP A 362 1.47 -21.05 -1.02
N LEU A 363 1.05 -20.01 -1.74
CA LEU A 363 1.91 -18.88 -2.15
C LEU A 363 2.67 -18.19 -1.02
N ASN A 364 2.10 -18.16 0.18
CA ASN A 364 2.44 -17.13 1.15
C ASN A 364 3.65 -17.46 2.06
N ALA A 365 4.05 -18.73 2.14
CA ALA A 365 4.98 -19.18 3.17
C ALA A 365 6.47 -19.05 2.79
N PRO A 366 6.94 -19.50 1.61
CA PRO A 366 8.36 -19.44 1.25
C PRO A 366 8.76 -18.25 0.39
N PHE A 367 7.80 -17.68 -0.35
CA PHE A 367 8.06 -16.55 -1.23
C PHE A 367 8.36 -15.27 -0.44
N MET A 368 7.55 -14.96 0.57
CA MET A 368 7.69 -13.74 1.37
C MET A 368 8.76 -13.85 2.45
N ASN A 369 9.02 -15.07 2.93
CA ASN A 369 9.99 -15.33 3.97
C ASN A 369 11.39 -15.43 3.34
N LYS A 370 12.38 -14.76 3.94
CA LYS A 370 13.71 -14.43 3.39
C LYS A 370 13.75 -13.42 2.25
N LEU A 371 12.85 -13.45 1.27
CA LEU A 371 12.90 -12.47 0.18
C LEU A 371 12.77 -11.03 0.71
N MET A 372 11.87 -10.80 1.69
CA MET A 372 11.78 -9.50 2.37
C MET A 372 13.09 -9.12 3.07
N GLN A 373 13.74 -10.07 3.75
CA GLN A 373 15.02 -9.84 4.42
C GLN A 373 16.14 -9.57 3.42
N SER A 374 16.23 -10.32 2.32
CA SER A 374 17.22 -10.07 1.26
C SER A 374 17.00 -8.71 0.60
N PHE A 375 15.74 -8.29 0.46
CA PHE A 375 15.42 -6.95 0.00
C PHE A 375 15.80 -5.87 1.03
N ASP A 376 15.66 -6.12 2.33
CA ASP A 376 16.11 -5.22 3.42
C ASP A 376 17.64 -5.15 3.48
N ASP A 377 18.33 -6.28 3.23
CA ASP A 377 19.77 -6.35 3.05
C ASP A 377 20.20 -5.55 1.82
N LEU A 378 19.47 -5.65 0.70
CA LEU A 378 19.73 -4.87 -0.52
C LEU A 378 19.61 -3.36 -0.27
N GLN A 379 18.56 -2.95 0.44
CA GLN A 379 18.35 -1.57 0.83
C GLN A 379 19.49 -1.07 1.73
N SER A 380 19.86 -1.86 2.73
CA SER A 380 20.96 -1.54 3.65
C SER A 380 22.29 -1.41 2.91
N ALA A 381 22.59 -2.32 1.98
CA ALA A 381 23.79 -2.30 1.17
C ALA A 381 23.85 -1.10 0.20
N SER A 382 22.69 -0.58 -0.22
CA SER A 382 22.60 0.61 -1.08
C SER A 382 22.70 1.95 -0.31
N ASN A 383 22.67 1.91 1.02
CA ASN A 383 22.70 3.11 1.86
C ASN A 383 24.12 3.34 2.43
N SER A 384 24.88 4.20 1.76
CA SER A 384 26.24 4.61 2.15
C SER A 384 26.35 5.28 3.53
N HIS A 385 25.23 5.68 4.14
CA HIS A 385 25.21 6.40 5.42
C HIS A 385 25.00 5.48 6.64
N ARG A 386 24.72 4.19 6.43
CA ARG A 386 24.73 3.21 7.53
C ARG A 386 26.13 2.61 7.67
N LYS A 387 26.74 2.78 8.85
CA LYS A 387 28.06 2.18 9.21
C LYS A 387 27.97 0.71 9.62
N ASP A 388 26.96 -0.02 9.16
CA ASP A 388 26.82 -1.43 9.53
C ASP A 388 27.65 -2.31 8.58
N LYS A 389 28.37 -3.29 9.15
CA LYS A 389 29.11 -4.35 8.42
C LYS A 389 28.12 -5.30 7.73
N GLY A 390 27.38 -4.80 6.75
CA GLY A 390 26.37 -5.55 5.99
C GLY A 390 26.95 -6.33 4.81
N LYS A 391 26.11 -7.18 4.21
CA LYS A 391 26.41 -7.91 2.97
C LYS A 391 26.63 -6.93 1.81
N SER A 392 27.51 -7.27 0.87
CA SER A 392 27.65 -6.52 -0.39
C SER A 392 26.46 -6.76 -1.31
N ILE A 393 26.22 -5.86 -2.26
CA ILE A 393 25.10 -5.99 -3.22
C ILE A 393 25.23 -7.28 -4.04
N SER A 394 26.44 -7.64 -4.47
CA SER A 394 26.67 -8.89 -5.19
C SER A 394 26.39 -10.13 -4.31
N GLN A 395 26.70 -10.08 -3.00
CA GLN A 395 26.34 -11.15 -2.06
C GLN A 395 24.81 -11.27 -1.91
N VAL A 396 24.12 -10.14 -1.77
CA VAL A 396 22.66 -10.11 -1.67
C VAL A 396 22.00 -10.64 -2.94
N ILE A 397 22.47 -10.24 -4.14
CA ILE A 397 21.96 -10.75 -5.43
C ILE A 397 22.14 -12.28 -5.51
N LYS A 398 23.29 -12.79 -5.08
CA LYS A 398 23.57 -14.24 -5.11
C LYS A 398 22.64 -15.01 -4.18
N GLU A 399 22.42 -14.52 -2.96
CA GLU A 399 21.48 -15.11 -2.01
C GLU A 399 20.03 -15.07 -2.51
N MET A 400 19.61 -13.93 -3.08
CA MET A 400 18.29 -13.79 -3.69
C MET A 400 18.08 -14.80 -4.83
N SER A 401 19.06 -14.90 -5.73
CA SER A 401 19.00 -15.81 -6.88
C SER A 401 18.94 -17.27 -6.40
N PHE A 402 19.80 -17.64 -5.45
CA PHE A 402 19.78 -18.98 -4.85
C PHE A 402 18.43 -19.32 -4.19
N HIS A 403 17.85 -18.38 -3.44
CA HIS A 403 16.54 -18.58 -2.80
C HIS A 403 15.41 -18.71 -3.84
N ILE A 404 15.38 -17.84 -4.85
CA ILE A 404 14.38 -17.88 -5.93
C ILE A 404 14.48 -19.19 -6.71
N ASP A 405 15.68 -19.60 -7.11
CA ASP A 405 15.90 -20.79 -7.93
C ASP A 405 15.70 -22.09 -7.14
N GLY A 406 16.06 -22.10 -5.86
CA GLY A 406 15.97 -23.27 -4.99
C GLY A 406 14.56 -23.56 -4.46
N HIS A 407 13.63 -22.59 -4.49
CA HIS A 407 12.34 -22.71 -3.78
C HIS A 407 11.10 -22.57 -4.68
N ALA A 408 11.26 -22.22 -5.96
CA ALA A 408 10.14 -22.10 -6.90
C ALA A 408 9.74 -23.43 -7.59
N LYS A 409 10.64 -24.41 -7.67
CA LYS A 409 10.43 -25.70 -8.38
C LYS A 409 9.83 -26.89 -7.60
N PRO A 410 9.86 -27.01 -6.25
CA PRO A 410 9.46 -28.28 -5.61
C PRO A 410 7.95 -28.56 -5.50
N GLN A 411 7.07 -27.56 -5.61
CA GLN A 411 5.65 -27.73 -5.22
C GLN A 411 4.83 -28.67 -6.12
N VAL A 412 5.23 -28.88 -7.37
CA VAL A 412 4.53 -29.78 -8.31
C VAL A 412 4.94 -31.24 -8.13
N GLN A 413 6.21 -31.51 -7.78
CA GLN A 413 6.71 -32.87 -7.57
C GLN A 413 6.27 -33.44 -6.22
N ASP A 414 6.15 -32.61 -5.19
CA ASP A 414 5.75 -33.05 -3.85
C ASP A 414 4.25 -33.39 -3.73
N LYS A 415 3.39 -32.85 -4.62
CA LYS A 415 1.98 -33.29 -4.76
C LYS A 415 1.89 -34.72 -5.32
N ALA A 416 2.83 -35.15 -6.15
CA ALA A 416 2.83 -36.48 -6.77
C ALA A 416 3.33 -37.59 -5.82
N THR A 417 4.18 -37.25 -4.86
CA THR A 417 4.80 -38.21 -3.92
C THR A 417 4.00 -38.39 -2.62
N GLY A 418 3.02 -37.52 -2.33
CA GLY A 418 2.17 -37.63 -1.14
C GLY A 418 2.90 -37.45 0.20
N THR A 419 4.18 -37.11 0.18
CA THR A 419 5.06 -36.97 1.35
C THR A 419 4.98 -35.60 2.02
N PHE A 420 4.23 -34.65 1.48
CA PHE A 420 4.10 -33.31 2.07
C PHE A 420 3.02 -33.28 3.17
N GLY A 421 3.47 -33.21 4.43
CA GLY A 421 2.64 -32.86 5.58
C GLY A 421 2.34 -31.37 5.55
N TYR A 422 1.10 -31.02 5.22
CA TYR A 422 0.63 -29.63 5.21
C TYR A 422 0.65 -29.03 6.62
N ASP A 423 1.50 -28.02 6.82
CA ASP A 423 1.65 -27.28 8.08
C ASP A 423 0.81 -25.97 8.13
N TYR A 424 0.10 -25.58 7.05
CA TYR A 424 -0.68 -24.32 7.03
C TYR A 424 -2.18 -24.52 7.23
N SER A 425 -2.86 -23.46 7.69
CA SER A 425 -4.32 -23.45 7.93
C SER A 425 -5.08 -23.92 6.68
N ARG A 426 -6.03 -24.84 6.87
CA ARG A 426 -6.89 -25.36 5.79
C ARG A 426 -7.94 -24.35 5.33
N ASN A 427 -8.02 -23.22 6.02
CA ASN A 427 -8.93 -22.14 5.76
C ASN A 427 -8.48 -21.30 4.57
N PHE A 428 -9.07 -21.58 3.41
CA PHE A 428 -8.75 -20.89 2.15
C PHE A 428 -8.82 -19.37 2.26
N PHE A 429 -9.87 -18.82 2.87
CA PHE A 429 -10.04 -17.37 3.00
C PHE A 429 -8.95 -16.72 3.86
N ASN A 430 -8.52 -17.38 4.94
CA ASN A 430 -7.40 -16.88 5.74
C ASN A 430 -6.09 -16.92 4.94
N SER A 431 -5.85 -17.98 4.17
CA SER A 431 -4.65 -18.07 3.33
C SER A 431 -4.62 -16.97 2.25
N VAL A 432 -5.75 -16.69 1.61
CA VAL A 432 -5.86 -15.62 0.61
C VAL A 432 -5.73 -14.24 1.26
N ASP A 433 -6.40 -13.97 2.39
CA ASP A 433 -6.28 -12.69 3.11
C ASP A 433 -4.85 -12.43 3.60
N ASN A 434 -4.15 -13.47 4.07
CA ASN A 434 -2.74 -13.37 4.45
C ASN A 434 -1.87 -13.00 3.24
N TYR A 435 -2.08 -13.67 2.11
CA TYR A 435 -1.33 -13.39 0.88
C TYR A 435 -1.54 -11.96 0.40
N VAL A 436 -2.80 -11.51 0.36
CA VAL A 436 -3.18 -10.14 0.02
C VAL A 436 -2.50 -9.15 0.96
N THR A 437 -2.52 -9.41 2.27
CA THR A 437 -1.91 -8.56 3.28
C THR A 437 -0.40 -8.49 3.13
N ASP A 438 0.28 -9.63 2.94
CA ASP A 438 1.74 -9.69 2.83
C ASP A 438 2.23 -9.03 1.53
N ILE A 439 1.54 -9.23 0.39
CA ILE A 439 1.84 -8.52 -0.87
C ILE A 439 1.65 -7.02 -0.74
N ASN A 440 0.50 -6.60 -0.22
CA ASN A 440 0.23 -5.18 -0.04
C ASN A 440 1.30 -4.56 0.86
N ARG A 441 1.67 -5.24 1.96
CA ARG A 441 2.71 -4.78 2.89
C ARG A 441 4.08 -4.67 2.22
N PHE A 442 4.47 -5.69 1.45
CA PHE A 442 5.73 -5.66 0.70
C PHE A 442 5.76 -4.53 -0.31
N ASN A 443 4.67 -4.33 -1.04
CA ASN A 443 4.55 -3.23 -1.97
C ASN A 443 4.66 -1.87 -1.24
N TYR A 444 3.96 -1.69 -0.12
CA TYR A 444 4.08 -0.49 0.70
C TYR A 444 5.52 -0.21 1.13
N ILE A 445 6.20 -1.20 1.73
CA ILE A 445 7.60 -1.09 2.16
C ILE A 445 8.50 -0.74 0.97
N SER A 446 8.32 -1.40 -0.17
CA SER A 446 9.12 -1.15 -1.39
C SER A 446 8.98 0.29 -1.90
N PHE A 447 7.79 0.88 -1.81
CA PHE A 447 7.59 2.29 -2.13
C PHE A 447 8.21 3.21 -1.07
N MET A 448 8.03 2.94 0.22
CA MET A 448 8.66 3.70 1.32
C MET A 448 10.19 3.73 1.19
N ASP A 449 10.80 2.58 0.90
CA ASP A 449 12.23 2.45 0.69
C ASP A 449 12.69 3.27 -0.51
N SER A 450 11.96 3.22 -1.62
CA SER A 450 12.26 4.04 -2.80
C SER A 450 12.20 5.53 -2.49
N TYR A 451 11.22 6.00 -1.70
CA TYR A 451 11.14 7.41 -1.33
C TYR A 451 12.26 7.83 -0.40
N MET A 452 12.65 6.96 0.53
CA MET A 452 13.82 7.19 1.36
C MET A 452 15.08 7.35 0.50
N LEU A 453 15.33 6.43 -0.45
CA LEU A 453 16.49 6.53 -1.35
C LEU A 453 16.44 7.79 -2.23
N ASP A 454 15.28 8.12 -2.79
CA ASP A 454 15.08 9.36 -3.56
C ASP A 454 15.30 10.61 -2.70
N ALA A 455 14.91 10.60 -1.42
CA ALA A 455 15.14 11.68 -0.48
C ALA A 455 16.63 11.83 -0.12
N LEU A 456 17.33 10.72 0.16
CA LEU A 456 18.78 10.73 0.41
C LEU A 456 19.56 11.26 -0.80
N THR A 457 19.21 10.83 -2.01
CA THR A 457 19.76 11.40 -3.25
C THR A 457 19.41 12.88 -3.42
N SER A 458 18.22 13.30 -3.00
CA SER A 458 17.84 14.71 -3.04
C SER A 458 18.66 15.56 -2.07
N VAL A 459 19.03 15.03 -0.89
CA VAL A 459 19.93 15.73 0.04
C VAL A 459 21.26 16.04 -0.64
N GLU A 460 21.89 15.04 -1.28
CA GLU A 460 23.18 15.18 -1.96
C GLU A 460 23.12 16.10 -3.20
N ARG A 461 22.00 16.08 -3.93
CA ARG A 461 21.78 16.96 -5.09
C ARG A 461 21.55 18.41 -4.72
N ILE A 462 20.86 18.67 -3.61
CA ILE A 462 20.42 20.02 -3.23
C ILE A 462 21.48 20.70 -2.36
N TYR A 463 22.00 19.99 -1.37
CA TYR A 463 22.90 20.54 -0.35
C TYR A 463 24.33 20.15 -0.62
N LYS A 464 25.27 21.05 -0.31
CA LYS A 464 26.68 20.68 -0.28
C LYS A 464 26.97 19.74 0.89
N THR A 465 27.75 18.70 0.63
CA THR A 465 28.15 17.69 1.63
C THR A 465 29.38 18.10 2.43
N GLU A 466 29.95 19.27 2.15
CA GLU A 466 31.14 19.83 2.77
C GLU A 466 30.92 21.29 3.21
N GLY A 467 31.80 21.80 4.08
CA GLY A 467 31.70 23.16 4.60
C GLY A 467 30.51 23.37 5.54
N ALA A 468 29.96 24.59 5.58
CA ALA A 468 28.92 24.98 6.52
C ALA A 468 27.61 24.16 6.40
N ALA A 469 27.30 23.64 5.20
CA ALA A 469 26.09 22.85 4.96
C ALA A 469 26.18 21.39 5.45
N LYS A 470 27.38 20.90 5.81
CA LYS A 470 27.61 19.50 6.17
C LYS A 470 26.79 19.04 7.37
N GLY A 471 26.75 19.85 8.44
CA GLY A 471 25.98 19.52 9.65
C GLY A 471 24.48 19.39 9.34
N TYR A 472 23.97 20.29 8.51
CA TYR A 472 22.57 20.29 8.09
C TYR A 472 22.22 19.05 7.26
N ALA A 473 23.06 18.71 6.26
CA ALA A 473 22.88 17.53 5.44
C ALA A 473 22.90 16.22 6.26
N GLN A 474 23.80 16.13 7.26
CA GLN A 474 23.85 14.98 8.17
C GLN A 474 22.58 14.85 9.02
N ASN A 475 22.10 15.96 9.58
CA ASN A 475 20.86 15.99 10.36
C ASN A 475 19.65 15.58 9.50
N LEU A 476 19.59 16.00 8.23
CA LEU A 476 18.56 15.57 7.29
C LEU A 476 18.60 14.05 7.02
N VAL A 477 19.79 13.50 6.80
CA VAL A 477 19.95 12.05 6.59
C VAL A 477 19.48 11.27 7.81
N GLU A 478 19.85 11.70 9.03
CA GLU A 478 19.38 11.08 10.27
C GLU A 478 17.86 11.16 10.42
N PHE A 479 17.28 12.32 10.10
CA PHE A 479 15.83 12.53 10.15
C PHE A 479 15.08 11.61 9.17
N ILE A 480 15.57 11.50 7.94
CA ILE A 480 15.01 10.60 6.90
C ILE A 480 15.10 9.14 7.37
N ALA A 481 16.25 8.73 7.93
CA ALA A 481 16.44 7.38 8.46
C ALA A 481 15.51 7.07 9.65
N ASP A 482 15.28 8.04 10.55
CA ASP A 482 14.36 7.90 11.67
C ASP A 482 12.90 7.82 11.21
N MET A 483 12.50 8.58 10.19
CA MET A 483 11.16 8.46 9.57
C MET A 483 10.96 7.08 8.93
N HIS A 484 11.96 6.59 8.21
CA HIS A 484 11.93 5.27 7.58
C HIS A 484 11.78 4.14 8.62
N ARG A 485 12.62 4.16 9.68
CA ARG A 485 12.51 3.20 10.80
C ARG A 485 11.15 3.24 11.49
N ALA A 486 10.60 4.43 11.70
CA ALA A 486 9.26 4.57 12.30
C ALA A 486 8.16 3.97 11.42
N THR A 487 8.34 3.97 10.10
CA THR A 487 7.36 3.48 9.12
C THR A 487 7.37 1.97 8.97
N ASN A 488 8.56 1.37 8.89
CA ASN A 488 8.70 -0.07 8.69
C ASN A 488 8.62 -0.87 10.00
N GLY A 489 8.70 -0.18 11.15
CA GLY A 489 8.79 -0.76 12.48
C GLY A 489 10.23 -1.17 12.81
N ASP A 490 10.58 -1.17 14.09
CA ASP A 490 11.89 -1.69 14.53
C ASP A 490 11.83 -3.23 14.52
N PRO A 491 12.62 -3.91 13.66
CA PRO A 491 12.64 -5.37 13.59
C PRO A 491 13.08 -6.03 14.91
N ASN A 492 13.71 -5.29 15.82
CA ASN A 492 14.17 -5.79 17.12
C ASN A 492 13.07 -5.85 18.20
N ILE A 493 11.81 -5.50 17.88
CA ILE A 493 10.71 -5.59 18.84
C ILE A 493 10.07 -6.98 18.81
N SER A 494 10.19 -7.71 19.92
CA SER A 494 9.61 -9.05 20.09
C SER A 494 8.09 -9.10 19.86
N ASN A 495 7.59 -10.22 19.33
CA ASN A 495 6.17 -10.44 19.03
C ASN A 495 5.26 -10.19 20.27
N LYS A 496 5.72 -10.59 21.46
CA LYS A 496 5.04 -10.33 22.75
C LYS A 496 4.89 -8.84 23.06
N THR A 497 5.92 -8.03 22.77
CA THR A 497 5.89 -6.58 22.99
C THR A 497 4.93 -5.91 22.00
N ARG A 498 4.91 -6.34 20.73
CA ARG A 498 3.92 -5.90 19.73
C ARG A 498 2.49 -6.25 20.12
N ALA A 499 2.25 -7.43 20.69
CA ALA A 499 0.93 -7.83 21.16
C ALA A 499 0.44 -7.01 22.36
N TRP A 500 1.32 -6.76 23.34
CA TRP A 500 1.01 -5.93 24.49
C TRP A 500 0.68 -4.48 24.10
N MET A 501 1.47 -3.87 23.19
CA MET A 501 1.17 -2.53 22.67
C MET A 501 -0.20 -2.47 21.98
N ARG A 502 -0.58 -3.49 21.20
CA ARG A 502 -1.92 -3.58 20.57
C ARG A 502 -3.05 -3.63 21.60
N SER A 503 -2.93 -4.45 22.65
CA SER A 503 -3.95 -4.55 23.72
C SER A 503 -4.17 -3.22 24.44
N VAL A 504 -3.09 -2.54 24.80
CA VAL A 504 -3.14 -1.27 25.54
C VAL A 504 -3.72 -0.15 24.66
N LEU A 505 -3.29 -0.04 23.40
CA LEU A 505 -3.86 0.92 22.44
C LEU A 505 -5.34 0.65 22.16
N GLY A 506 -5.74 -0.64 22.11
CA GLY A 506 -7.14 -1.03 21.96
C GLY A 506 -8.01 -0.62 23.16
N PHE A 507 -7.52 -0.79 24.39
CA PHE A 507 -8.22 -0.32 25.60
C PHE A 507 -8.30 1.21 25.68
N GLU A 508 -7.24 1.93 25.32
CA GLU A 508 -7.28 3.39 25.25
C GLU A 508 -8.24 3.90 24.17
N PHE A 509 -8.27 3.24 23.00
CA PHE A 509 -9.21 3.56 21.94
C PHE A 509 -10.67 3.36 22.41
N ILE A 510 -10.99 2.23 23.04
CA ILE A 510 -12.33 1.95 23.58
C ILE A 510 -12.70 2.96 24.67
N SER A 511 -11.81 3.24 25.62
CA SER A 511 -12.08 4.12 26.77
C SER A 511 -12.15 5.61 26.40
N LYS A 512 -11.34 6.08 25.45
CA LYS A 512 -11.27 7.51 25.08
C LYS A 512 -12.21 7.89 23.92
N LEU A 513 -12.50 6.96 23.01
CA LEU A 513 -13.31 7.23 21.80
C LEU A 513 -14.66 6.53 21.78
N GLY A 514 -14.84 5.40 22.48
CA GLY A 514 -15.99 4.51 22.30
C GLY A 514 -17.38 5.18 22.33
N VAL A 515 -17.65 6.12 23.24
CA VAL A 515 -18.95 6.83 23.35
C VAL A 515 -18.78 8.16 24.15
N ASN A 516 -18.19 9.23 23.60
CA ASN A 516 -17.90 10.47 24.36
C ASN A 516 -18.15 11.76 23.53
N PRO A 517 -18.61 12.90 24.11
CA PRO A 517 -18.90 14.16 23.40
C PRO A 517 -17.72 14.77 22.62
N ARG A 518 -16.49 14.34 22.92
CA ARG A 518 -15.27 14.74 22.20
C ARG A 518 -15.29 14.36 20.70
N ALA A 519 -16.05 13.33 20.31
CA ALA A 519 -16.24 12.95 18.90
C ALA A 519 -16.94 14.06 18.08
N ALA A 520 -17.97 14.68 18.66
CA ALA A 520 -18.70 15.78 18.04
C ALA A 520 -17.85 17.05 17.95
N ALA A 521 -17.08 17.35 19.01
CA ALA A 521 -16.12 18.46 19.00
C ALA A 521 -15.07 18.26 17.90
N ARG A 522 -14.50 17.06 17.73
CA ARG A 522 -13.50 16.78 16.68
C ARG A 522 -14.08 16.98 15.27
N ASN A 523 -15.29 16.50 15.01
CA ASN A 523 -15.95 16.70 13.72
C ASN A 523 -16.23 18.19 13.42
N TRP A 524 -16.57 18.96 14.45
CA TRP A 524 -16.75 20.40 14.33
C TRP A 524 -15.42 21.13 14.05
N PHE A 525 -14.35 20.81 14.77
CA PHE A 525 -13.01 21.38 14.57
C PHE A 525 -12.41 21.04 13.19
N GLN A 526 -12.64 19.84 12.67
CA GLN A 526 -12.19 19.45 11.32
C GLN A 526 -12.89 20.29 10.23
N ARG A 527 -14.20 20.54 10.38
CA ARG A 527 -14.92 21.43 9.46
C ARG A 527 -14.48 22.88 9.60
N LEU A 528 -14.15 23.32 10.80
CA LEU A 528 -13.62 24.67 11.05
C LEU A 528 -12.31 24.90 10.29
N LEU A 529 -11.41 23.91 10.19
CA LEU A 529 -10.18 24.03 9.42
C LEU A 529 -10.42 24.31 7.94
N ASP A 530 -11.47 23.73 7.34
CA ASP A 530 -11.86 24.04 5.96
C ASP A 530 -12.28 25.51 5.83
N TYR A 531 -13.08 26.01 6.77
CA TYR A 531 -13.50 27.42 6.82
C TYR A 531 -12.33 28.38 7.02
N VAL A 532 -11.36 28.02 7.85
CA VAL A 532 -10.15 28.84 8.04
C VAL A 532 -9.24 28.78 6.80
N THR A 533 -9.17 27.65 6.11
CA THR A 533 -8.27 27.46 4.95
C THR A 533 -8.75 28.18 3.69
N TRP A 534 -10.03 28.13 3.38
CA TRP A 534 -10.58 28.73 2.16
C TRP A 534 -11.46 29.95 2.40
N GLY A 535 -11.95 30.15 3.62
CA GLY A 535 -12.97 31.15 3.91
C GLY A 535 -14.38 30.71 3.48
N PRO A 536 -15.43 31.22 4.12
CA PRO A 536 -16.82 30.83 3.84
C PRO A 536 -17.25 31.16 2.41
N VAL A 537 -16.75 32.26 1.85
CA VAL A 537 -17.08 32.70 0.48
C VAL A 537 -16.54 31.71 -0.56
N GLN A 538 -15.28 31.27 -0.45
CA GLN A 538 -14.72 30.32 -1.42
C GLN A 538 -15.35 28.95 -1.28
N ILE A 539 -15.65 28.49 -0.06
CA ILE A 539 -16.40 27.24 0.16
C ILE A 539 -17.75 27.29 -0.55
N ASN A 540 -18.49 28.39 -0.43
CA ASN A 540 -19.80 28.52 -1.07
C ASN A 540 -19.67 28.53 -2.60
N LYS A 541 -18.70 29.28 -3.15
CA LYS A 541 -18.44 29.30 -4.59
C LYS A 541 -18.01 27.91 -5.12
N SER A 542 -17.18 27.19 -4.37
CA SER A 542 -16.74 25.82 -4.64
C SER A 542 -17.92 24.84 -4.68
N LYS A 543 -18.80 24.89 -3.68
CA LYS A 543 -20.04 24.08 -3.64
C LYS A 543 -20.96 24.35 -4.82
N ASN A 544 -21.14 25.62 -5.19
CA ASN A 544 -21.98 25.99 -6.32
C ASN A 544 -21.36 25.53 -7.64
N TYR A 545 -20.05 25.69 -7.81
CA TYR A 545 -19.34 25.21 -8.99
C TYR A 545 -19.41 23.69 -9.14
N LEU A 546 -19.33 22.94 -8.04
CA LEU A 546 -19.42 21.48 -8.08
C LEU A 546 -20.78 20.99 -8.61
N LYS A 547 -21.85 21.77 -8.41
CA LYS A 547 -23.19 21.47 -8.96
C LYS A 547 -23.28 21.72 -10.47
N THR A 548 -22.40 22.55 -11.02
CA THR A 548 -22.46 22.96 -12.44
C THR A 548 -21.49 22.21 -13.34
N ILE A 549 -20.50 21.50 -12.79
CA ILE A 549 -19.55 20.72 -13.58
C ILE A 549 -20.05 19.31 -13.89
N SER A 550 -19.86 18.88 -15.15
CA SER A 550 -20.08 17.49 -15.57
C SER A 550 -18.83 16.66 -15.31
N LEU A 551 -18.90 15.70 -14.37
CA LEU A 551 -17.76 14.90 -13.93
C LEU A 551 -17.61 13.55 -14.66
N GLY A 552 -18.39 13.26 -15.71
CA GLY A 552 -18.28 12.01 -16.45
C GLY A 552 -19.51 11.66 -17.26
N LYS A 553 -19.45 10.55 -18.01
CA LYS A 553 -20.43 10.07 -19.01
C LYS A 553 -21.88 10.30 -18.57
N GLU A 554 -22.72 10.72 -19.52
CA GLU A 554 -24.16 10.96 -19.34
C GLU A 554 -24.78 9.96 -18.34
N GLY A 555 -25.30 10.47 -17.23
CA GLY A 555 -25.96 9.66 -16.20
C GLY A 555 -25.19 9.41 -14.89
N LEU A 556 -23.87 9.69 -14.82
CA LEU A 556 -23.11 9.60 -13.57
C LEU A 556 -23.19 10.90 -12.75
N LYS A 557 -23.90 10.87 -11.62
CA LYS A 557 -23.91 11.98 -10.65
C LYS A 557 -22.47 12.27 -10.18
N ALA A 558 -22.09 13.55 -10.16
CA ALA A 558 -20.82 14.07 -9.63
C ALA A 558 -20.38 13.44 -8.30
N GLU A 559 -21.34 13.10 -7.44
CA GLU A 559 -21.08 12.49 -6.13
C GLU A 559 -20.53 11.07 -6.21
N ASN A 560 -20.97 10.27 -7.19
CA ASN A 560 -20.50 8.89 -7.38
C ASN A 560 -19.04 8.87 -7.88
N TYR A 561 -18.68 9.84 -8.72
CA TYR A 561 -17.29 10.00 -9.18
C TYR A 561 -16.35 10.31 -8.02
N ILE A 562 -16.71 11.27 -7.16
CA ILE A 562 -15.91 11.68 -6.01
C ILE A 562 -15.76 10.54 -4.99
N ASP A 563 -16.83 9.79 -4.74
CA ASP A 563 -16.77 8.64 -3.83
C ASP A 563 -15.85 7.55 -4.35
N ASN A 564 -15.84 7.32 -5.67
CA ASN A 564 -14.90 6.37 -6.28
C ASN A 564 -13.46 6.84 -6.11
N ILE A 565 -13.15 8.12 -6.37
CA ILE A 565 -11.79 8.65 -6.17
C ILE A 565 -11.37 8.56 -4.70
N LEU A 566 -12.26 8.92 -3.77
CA LEU A 566 -11.98 8.84 -2.33
C LEU A 566 -11.66 7.41 -1.87
N LYS A 567 -12.35 6.41 -2.44
CA LYS A 567 -12.07 4.98 -2.19
C LYS A 567 -10.77 4.54 -2.85
N GLU A 568 -10.55 4.86 -4.12
CA GLU A 568 -9.33 4.52 -4.87
C GLU A 568 -8.06 5.10 -4.22
N HIS A 569 -8.16 6.31 -3.67
CA HIS A 569 -7.08 6.95 -2.94
C HIS A 569 -7.03 6.56 -1.45
N GLY A 570 -7.86 5.64 -0.96
CA GLY A 570 -7.83 5.20 0.45
C GLY A 570 -8.08 6.32 1.47
N LEU A 571 -8.78 7.38 1.06
CA LEU A 571 -9.10 8.51 1.93
C LEU A 571 -10.26 8.19 2.88
N LEU A 572 -11.04 7.14 2.60
CA LEU A 572 -12.14 6.69 3.46
C LEU A 572 -11.71 5.49 4.32
N PHE A 573 -12.16 5.49 5.57
CA PHE A 573 -12.09 4.32 6.43
C PHE A 573 -13.12 3.28 6.03
N GLU A 574 -12.75 2.02 6.21
CA GLU A 574 -13.60 0.86 5.96
C GLU A 574 -14.81 0.84 6.91
N GLU A 575 -16.02 0.93 6.36
CA GLU A 575 -17.28 0.70 7.07
C GLU A 575 -17.61 -0.79 7.04
N VAL A 576 -17.32 -1.50 8.12
CA VAL A 576 -17.52 -2.95 8.21
C VAL A 576 -18.77 -3.26 9.01
N SER A 577 -19.66 -4.10 8.49
CA SER A 577 -20.83 -4.57 9.23
C SER A 577 -20.41 -5.51 10.39
N PRO A 578 -21.13 -5.52 11.52
CA PRO A 578 -20.84 -6.40 12.66
C PRO A 578 -20.74 -7.90 12.29
N GLU A 579 -21.52 -8.34 11.30
CA GLU A 579 -21.59 -9.73 10.84
C GLU A 579 -20.35 -10.14 10.03
N PHE A 580 -19.73 -9.19 9.32
CA PHE A 580 -18.46 -9.42 8.62
C PHE A 580 -17.27 -9.44 9.60
N LEU A 581 -17.34 -8.68 10.69
CA LEU A 581 -16.34 -8.73 11.77
C LEU A 581 -16.33 -10.09 12.50
N GLU A 582 -17.44 -10.83 12.45
CA GLU A 582 -17.57 -12.17 13.04
C GLU A 582 -17.19 -13.30 12.09
N SER A 583 -17.24 -13.06 10.76
CA SER A 583 -16.66 -13.96 9.76
C SER A 583 -15.13 -13.89 9.79
N GLN A 584 -14.45 -15.02 9.68
CA GLN A 584 -13.01 -15.22 9.97
C GLN A 584 -12.01 -14.29 9.24
N LEU A 585 -12.48 -13.50 8.27
CA LEU A 585 -11.76 -12.57 7.39
C LEU A 585 -11.07 -11.36 8.07
N LYS A 586 -11.08 -11.27 9.41
CA LYS A 586 -10.32 -10.23 10.15
C LYS A 586 -9.47 -10.74 11.31
N ALA A 587 -9.34 -12.04 11.52
CA ALA A 587 -8.32 -12.52 12.46
C ALA A 587 -6.94 -12.13 11.89
N PRO A 588 -6.14 -11.30 12.58
CA PRO A 588 -4.91 -10.74 12.01
C PRO A 588 -3.99 -11.87 11.58
N ALA A 589 -3.24 -11.73 10.48
CA ALA A 589 -2.29 -12.73 10.03
C ALA A 589 -1.33 -13.22 11.13
N SER A 590 -1.02 -12.38 12.15
CA SER A 590 -0.26 -12.80 13.35
C SER A 590 -0.93 -13.88 14.19
N ALA A 591 -2.25 -14.02 14.08
CA ALA A 591 -3.04 -15.10 14.65
C ALA A 591 -2.84 -16.42 13.86
N PHE A 592 -2.28 -16.38 12.67
CA PHE A 592 -2.02 -17.57 11.85
C PHE A 592 -0.54 -17.74 11.49
N LYS A 593 0.31 -16.72 11.72
CA LYS A 593 1.78 -16.79 11.76
C LYS A 593 2.20 -17.51 13.04
N LEU A 594 1.80 -18.77 13.09
CA LEU A 594 2.37 -19.76 13.98
C LEU A 594 3.44 -20.51 13.21
N ILE A 595 4.01 -19.96 12.13
CA ILE A 595 5.09 -20.58 11.36
C ILE A 595 6.17 -19.55 11.01
N GLU A 596 7.38 -19.74 11.51
CA GLU A 596 8.58 -18.92 11.25
C GLU A 596 9.65 -19.76 10.55
N TRP A 597 10.56 -19.15 9.80
CA TRP A 597 11.62 -19.89 9.11
C TRP A 597 12.83 -20.07 10.03
N ASN A 598 13.35 -21.28 10.18
CA ASN A 598 14.59 -21.55 10.90
C ASN A 598 15.77 -21.67 9.92
N ASP A 599 16.73 -20.75 10.05
CA ASP A 599 17.94 -20.68 9.22
C ASP A 599 18.93 -21.82 9.44
N ALA A 600 18.92 -22.49 10.59
CA ALA A 600 19.81 -23.61 10.88
C ALA A 600 19.37 -24.90 10.17
N ASP A 601 18.06 -25.13 10.06
CA ASP A 601 17.50 -26.40 9.58
C ASP A 601 16.88 -26.30 8.18
N GLY A 602 16.80 -25.09 7.61
CA GLY A 602 16.24 -24.84 6.29
C GLY A 602 14.75 -25.19 6.17
N LYS A 603 14.01 -25.11 7.28
CA LYS A 603 12.62 -25.57 7.41
C LYS A 603 11.74 -24.54 8.11
N PHE A 604 10.45 -24.62 7.84
CA PHE A 604 9.40 -23.85 8.52
C PHE A 604 9.09 -24.44 9.90
N GLU A 605 9.07 -23.63 10.96
CA GLU A 605 8.85 -24.01 12.35
C GLU A 605 7.58 -23.41 12.92
N ALA A 606 6.81 -24.22 13.68
CA ALA A 606 5.58 -23.72 14.27
C ALA A 606 5.80 -23.00 15.62
N VAL A 607 5.32 -21.77 15.80
CA VAL A 607 5.51 -20.95 17.02
C VAL A 607 4.20 -20.80 17.79
N LYS A 608 4.16 -21.15 19.08
CA LYS A 608 2.94 -21.07 19.92
C LYS A 608 2.57 -19.62 20.30
N LYS A 609 1.30 -19.24 20.10
CA LYS A 609 0.74 -17.96 20.61
C LYS A 609 0.82 -17.86 22.13
N SER A 610 1.24 -16.69 22.61
CA SER A 610 1.23 -16.31 24.02
C SER A 610 -0.17 -15.93 24.54
N ARG A 611 -0.39 -15.98 25.86
CA ARG A 611 -1.67 -15.56 26.49
C ARG A 611 -2.02 -14.10 26.21
N ILE A 612 -1.02 -13.23 26.11
CA ILE A 612 -1.20 -11.80 25.84
C ILE A 612 -1.69 -11.56 24.40
N GLU A 613 -1.22 -12.36 23.43
CA GLU A 613 -1.70 -12.29 22.04
C GLU A 613 -3.18 -12.65 21.93
N LYS A 614 -3.63 -13.68 22.65
CA LYS A 614 -5.05 -14.06 22.68
C LYS A 614 -5.94 -12.97 23.28
N VAL A 615 -5.46 -12.24 24.29
CA VAL A 615 -6.16 -11.09 24.88
C VAL A 615 -6.20 -9.90 23.90
N ALA A 616 -5.10 -9.65 23.18
CA ALA A 616 -5.02 -8.59 22.17
C ALA A 616 -6.04 -8.79 21.03
N ASP A 617 -6.22 -10.04 20.59
CA ASP A 617 -7.18 -10.40 19.54
C ASP A 617 -8.64 -10.10 19.99
N GLY A 618 -8.98 -10.41 21.25
CA GLY A 618 -10.30 -10.12 21.82
C GLY A 618 -10.60 -8.62 21.92
N ILE A 619 -9.62 -7.81 22.33
CA ILE A 619 -9.76 -6.35 22.42
C ILE A 619 -9.90 -5.72 21.03
N SER A 620 -9.18 -6.25 20.04
CA SER A 620 -9.22 -5.76 18.65
C SER A 620 -10.62 -5.92 18.04
N VAL A 621 -11.33 -7.01 18.36
CA VAL A 621 -12.72 -7.24 17.90
C VAL A 621 -13.68 -6.21 18.50
N VAL A 622 -13.54 -5.89 19.80
CA VAL A 622 -14.38 -4.91 20.49
C VAL A 622 -14.11 -3.49 19.98
N ALA A 623 -12.84 -3.11 19.78
CA ALA A 623 -12.46 -1.83 19.17
C ALA A 623 -12.95 -1.68 17.72
N GLY A 624 -13.00 -2.79 16.97
CA GLY A 624 -13.57 -2.85 15.63
C GLY A 624 -15.07 -2.51 15.58
N LYS A 625 -15.84 -2.93 16.59
CA LYS A 625 -17.29 -2.64 16.70
C LYS A 625 -17.56 -1.19 17.15
N SER A 626 -16.78 -0.64 18.08
CA SER A 626 -16.97 0.74 18.58
C SER A 626 -16.50 1.84 17.62
N SER A 627 -15.58 1.54 16.69
CA SER A 627 -15.04 2.51 15.72
C SER A 627 -15.96 2.85 14.54
N TRP A 628 -17.08 2.15 14.33
CA TRP A 628 -17.94 2.36 13.15
C TRP A 628 -18.54 3.77 13.05
N LEU A 629 -19.13 4.29 14.13
CA LEU A 629 -19.72 5.64 14.16
C LEU A 629 -18.68 6.74 13.90
N HIS A 630 -17.47 6.57 14.42
CA HIS A 630 -16.36 7.50 14.20
C HIS A 630 -15.88 7.50 12.75
N ARG A 631 -15.70 6.31 12.17
CA ARG A 631 -15.30 6.16 10.76
C ARG A 631 -16.29 6.85 9.83
N LYS A 632 -17.60 6.69 10.08
CA LYS A 632 -18.65 7.34 9.29
C LYS A 632 -18.58 8.87 9.37
N ALA A 633 -18.38 9.41 10.57
CA ALA A 633 -18.29 10.86 10.75
C ALA A 633 -17.00 11.45 10.16
N GLU A 634 -15.87 10.77 10.33
CA GLU A 634 -14.60 11.16 9.73
C GLU A 634 -14.63 11.08 8.19
N ASN A 635 -15.19 10.00 7.63
CA ASN A 635 -15.46 9.86 6.19
C ASN A 635 -16.28 11.02 5.65
N SER A 636 -17.32 11.45 6.39
CA SER A 636 -18.13 12.61 6.00
C SER A 636 -17.32 13.91 5.94
N ASN A 637 -16.40 14.14 6.87
CA ASN A 637 -15.60 15.37 6.87
C ASN A 637 -14.51 15.32 5.78
N ARG A 638 -13.85 14.17 5.59
CA ARG A 638 -12.88 13.97 4.49
C ARG A 638 -13.51 14.18 3.12
N LYS A 639 -14.72 13.65 2.91
CA LYS A 639 -15.51 13.87 1.70
C LYS A 639 -15.86 15.35 1.51
N HIS A 640 -16.14 16.08 2.59
CA HIS A 640 -16.41 17.52 2.53
C HIS A 640 -15.18 18.31 2.03
N THR A 641 -14.03 18.12 2.68
CA THR A 641 -12.77 18.77 2.32
C THR A 641 -12.36 18.44 0.89
N PHE A 642 -12.49 17.18 0.48
CA PHE A 642 -12.19 16.75 -0.88
C PHE A 642 -13.05 17.49 -1.90
N LYS A 643 -14.37 17.53 -1.70
CA LYS A 643 -15.31 18.20 -2.61
C LYS A 643 -14.95 19.67 -2.79
N VAL A 644 -14.69 20.39 -1.70
CA VAL A 644 -14.31 21.80 -1.74
C VAL A 644 -13.00 21.98 -2.50
N SER A 645 -11.96 21.26 -2.11
CA SER A 645 -10.61 21.37 -2.70
C SER A 645 -10.59 21.03 -4.18
N TYR A 646 -11.27 19.94 -4.56
CA TYR A 646 -11.40 19.50 -5.94
C TYR A 646 -12.05 20.58 -6.79
N SER A 647 -13.22 21.08 -6.35
CA SER A 647 -13.97 22.09 -7.09
C SER A 647 -13.19 23.40 -7.22
N GLN A 648 -12.43 23.79 -6.19
CA GLN A 648 -11.60 24.99 -6.20
C GLN A 648 -10.49 24.88 -7.24
N MET A 649 -9.70 23.80 -7.21
CA MET A 649 -8.60 23.60 -8.14
C MET A 649 -9.10 23.41 -9.57
N HIS A 650 -10.18 22.63 -9.75
CA HIS A 650 -10.81 22.48 -11.05
C HIS A 650 -11.25 23.83 -11.61
N ARG A 651 -11.84 24.70 -10.79
CA ARG A 651 -12.23 26.05 -11.23
C ARG A 651 -11.03 26.93 -11.58
N TRP A 652 -9.94 26.85 -10.82
CA TRP A 652 -8.72 27.63 -11.09
C TRP A 652 -8.04 27.21 -12.41
N LEU A 653 -8.04 25.91 -12.72
CA LEU A 653 -7.39 25.39 -13.92
C LEU A 653 -8.30 25.34 -15.14
N ASN A 654 -9.63 25.23 -14.97
CA ASN A 654 -10.58 25.18 -16.08
C ASN A 654 -10.83 26.58 -16.67
N THR A 655 -9.76 27.21 -17.16
CA THR A 655 -9.75 28.51 -17.82
C THR A 655 -9.35 28.37 -19.28
N GLY A 656 -9.76 29.32 -20.13
CA GLY A 656 -9.38 29.33 -21.54
C GLY A 656 -7.86 29.35 -21.74
N ALA A 657 -7.14 30.09 -20.90
CA ALA A 657 -5.67 30.21 -20.97
C ALA A 657 -4.94 28.88 -20.69
N TYR A 658 -5.30 28.16 -19.62
CA TYR A 658 -4.69 26.87 -19.31
C TYR A 658 -5.06 25.79 -20.34
N ARG A 659 -6.30 25.80 -20.84
CA ARG A 659 -6.71 24.88 -21.90
C ARG A 659 -5.97 25.16 -23.21
N ALA A 660 -5.75 26.42 -23.56
CA ALA A 660 -4.95 26.82 -24.71
C ALA A 660 -3.50 26.34 -24.57
N SER A 661 -2.86 26.52 -23.40
CA SER A 661 -1.49 26.06 -23.19
C SER A 661 -1.36 24.53 -23.34
N LEU A 662 -2.33 23.78 -22.85
CA LEU A 662 -2.36 22.32 -23.03
C LEU A 662 -2.62 21.91 -24.49
N SER A 663 -3.42 22.69 -25.23
CA SER A 663 -3.63 22.49 -26.66
C SER A 663 -2.37 22.78 -27.47
N GLU A 664 -1.59 23.79 -27.09
CA GLU A 664 -0.27 24.10 -27.68
C GLU A 664 0.76 22.99 -27.39
N GLU A 665 0.64 22.29 -26.25
CA GLU A 665 1.39 21.06 -25.96
C GLU A 665 0.92 19.84 -26.80
N GLY A 666 -0.04 20.02 -27.71
CA GLY A 666 -0.56 18.97 -28.59
C GLY A 666 -1.59 18.04 -27.96
N LYS A 667 -2.19 18.41 -26.82
CA LYS A 667 -3.21 17.58 -26.16
C LYS A 667 -4.58 17.76 -26.80
N THR A 668 -5.26 16.65 -27.05
CA THR A 668 -6.66 16.61 -27.51
C THR A 668 -7.62 17.14 -26.43
N PRO A 669 -8.84 17.59 -26.78
CA PRO A 669 -9.83 18.05 -25.79
C PRO A 669 -10.09 17.06 -24.64
N GLY A 670 -10.12 15.76 -24.93
CA GLY A 670 -10.27 14.72 -23.90
C GLY A 670 -9.05 14.62 -22.97
N GLN A 671 -7.84 14.78 -23.49
CA GLN A 671 -6.60 14.79 -22.70
C GLN A 671 -6.44 16.08 -21.86
N ILE A 672 -6.93 17.21 -22.37
CA ILE A 672 -6.98 18.49 -21.65
C ILE A 672 -7.89 18.34 -20.43
N GLU A 673 -9.11 17.83 -20.63
CA GLU A 673 -10.06 17.59 -19.54
C GLU A 673 -9.51 16.62 -18.50
N LEU A 674 -8.87 15.52 -18.94
CA LEU A 674 -8.20 14.59 -18.04
C LEU A 674 -7.06 15.24 -17.24
N SER A 675 -6.32 16.17 -17.85
CA SER A 675 -5.22 16.88 -17.18
C SER A 675 -5.73 17.81 -16.09
N VAL A 676 -6.80 18.56 -16.36
CA VAL A 676 -7.48 19.43 -15.37
C VAL A 676 -8.02 18.59 -14.21
N ARG A 677 -8.69 17.47 -14.50
CA ARG A 677 -9.24 16.56 -13.48
C ARG A 677 -8.15 15.99 -12.60
N LYS A 678 -7.09 15.41 -13.17
CA LYS A 678 -5.98 14.84 -12.40
C LYS A 678 -5.29 15.88 -11.51
N ALA A 679 -5.13 17.11 -12.00
CA ALA A 679 -4.57 18.19 -11.18
C ALA A 679 -5.49 18.56 -10.00
N ALA A 680 -6.81 18.61 -10.23
CA ALA A 680 -7.80 18.83 -9.18
C ALA A 680 -7.86 17.67 -8.15
N GLU A 681 -7.77 16.42 -8.62
CA GLU A 681 -7.70 15.21 -7.77
C GLU A 681 -6.48 15.26 -6.87
N ASN A 682 -5.29 15.45 -7.45
CA ASN A 682 -4.04 15.51 -6.71
C ASN A 682 -4.03 16.61 -5.65
N TYR A 683 -4.58 17.78 -5.98
CA TYR A 683 -4.74 18.86 -5.01
C TYR A 683 -5.73 18.48 -3.90
N ALA A 684 -6.89 17.93 -4.26
CA ALA A 684 -7.92 17.56 -3.29
C ALA A 684 -7.45 16.47 -2.32
N VAL A 685 -6.73 15.46 -2.81
CA VAL A 685 -6.09 14.44 -1.99
C VAL A 685 -5.16 15.10 -0.97
N ARG A 686 -4.23 15.97 -1.40
CA ARG A 686 -3.30 16.67 -0.50
C ARG A 686 -4.02 17.50 0.56
N MET A 687 -5.11 18.17 0.20
CA MET A 687 -5.87 18.97 1.14
C MET A 687 -6.61 18.11 2.17
N VAL A 688 -7.12 16.93 1.78
CA VAL A 688 -7.68 15.98 2.75
C VAL A 688 -6.59 15.49 3.72
N VAL A 689 -5.42 15.11 3.20
CA VAL A 689 -4.28 14.69 4.05
C VAL A 689 -3.90 15.79 5.04
N MET A 690 -3.80 17.02 4.57
CA MET A 690 -3.40 18.15 5.40
C MET A 690 -4.46 18.53 6.44
N ASN A 691 -5.75 18.50 6.11
CA ASN A 691 -6.84 18.98 6.97
C ASN A 691 -7.37 17.92 7.94
N HIS A 692 -7.21 16.63 7.61
CA HIS A 692 -7.67 15.52 8.45
C HIS A 692 -6.56 14.85 9.26
N PHE A 693 -5.33 15.35 9.13
CA PHE A 693 -4.14 14.96 9.85
C PHE A 693 -3.72 13.51 9.60
N ASP A 694 -2.41 13.28 9.48
CA ASP A 694 -1.88 11.95 9.22
C ASP A 694 -1.63 11.22 10.55
N TYR A 695 -2.33 10.10 10.76
CA TYR A 695 -2.16 9.28 11.97
C TYR A 695 -0.94 8.34 11.92
N ALA A 696 -0.18 8.37 10.83
CA ALA A 696 0.99 7.54 10.66
C ALA A 696 2.03 7.74 11.76
N ASP A 697 2.72 6.66 12.15
CA ASP A 697 3.76 6.72 13.18
C ASP A 697 4.94 7.61 12.76
N TYR A 698 5.20 7.78 11.47
CA TYR A 698 6.21 8.72 10.95
C TYR A 698 5.75 10.18 10.97
N ALA A 699 4.45 10.46 11.16
CA ALA A 699 3.93 11.84 11.27
C ALA A 699 4.11 12.41 12.69
N LYS A 700 4.09 11.53 13.70
CA LYS A 700 4.19 11.84 15.13
C LYS A 700 5.60 12.25 15.55
N SER A 701 5.74 12.87 16.72
CA SER A 701 7.06 13.27 17.22
C SER A 701 7.92 12.20 17.82
N ARG A 702 9.26 12.41 17.84
CA ARG A 702 10.22 11.42 18.36
C ARG A 702 9.94 11.05 19.81
N ALA A 703 9.60 12.02 20.67
CA ALA A 703 9.10 11.74 22.02
C ALA A 703 7.81 10.88 21.99
N LEU A 704 6.85 11.21 21.11
CA LEU A 704 5.61 10.45 20.91
C LEU A 704 5.79 9.09 20.22
N ARG A 705 6.96 8.80 19.63
CA ARG A 705 7.32 7.52 19.02
C ARG A 705 8.00 6.57 20.02
N SER A 706 8.44 7.05 21.18
CA SER A 706 8.98 6.22 22.25
C SER A 706 7.91 5.28 22.83
N LYS A 707 8.32 4.16 23.45
CA LYS A 707 7.36 3.20 24.07
C LYS A 707 6.39 3.90 25.06
N PRO A 708 6.82 4.84 25.91
CA PRO A 708 5.91 5.62 26.77
C PRO A 708 5.15 6.73 26.03
N GLY A 709 5.76 7.40 25.04
CA GLY A 709 5.12 8.51 24.32
C GLY A 709 4.02 8.08 23.36
N ARG A 710 4.14 6.87 22.76
CA ARG A 710 3.07 6.25 21.95
C ARG A 710 1.81 6.01 22.77
N PHE A 711 1.97 5.75 24.06
CA PHE A 711 0.90 5.52 25.03
C PHE A 711 0.23 6.82 25.49
N PHE A 712 1.01 7.87 25.81
CA PHE A 712 0.40 9.09 26.38
C PHE A 712 -0.10 10.12 25.35
N GLY A 713 0.47 10.20 24.14
CA GLY A 713 0.25 11.37 23.27
C GLY A 713 -0.45 11.13 21.92
N GLN A 714 -1.09 9.97 21.70
CA GLN A 714 -1.87 9.71 20.47
C GLN A 714 -2.97 10.77 20.23
N PHE A 715 -3.51 11.37 21.30
CA PHE A 715 -4.54 12.42 21.24
C PHE A 715 -3.99 13.85 21.33
N GLN A 716 -2.74 14.04 21.75
CA GLN A 716 -2.10 15.36 21.85
C GLN A 716 -1.55 15.83 20.50
N HIS A 717 -1.21 14.91 19.60
CA HIS A 717 -0.74 15.21 18.24
C HIS A 717 -1.74 16.10 17.46
N TYR A 718 -3.04 15.78 17.52
CA TYR A 718 -4.09 16.56 16.86
C TYR A 718 -4.14 18.01 17.35
N THR A 719 -3.98 18.24 18.66
CA THR A 719 -4.01 19.58 19.26
C THR A 719 -2.81 20.42 18.83
N PHE A 720 -1.62 19.80 18.73
CA PHE A 720 -0.42 20.48 18.26
C PHE A 720 -0.49 20.83 16.77
N GLU A 721 -0.90 19.90 15.90
CA GLU A 721 -1.02 20.19 14.47
C GLU A 721 -2.09 21.25 14.18
N PHE A 722 -3.18 21.26 14.96
CA PHE A 722 -4.20 22.31 14.90
C PHE A 722 -3.64 23.68 15.30
N PHE A 723 -2.89 23.76 16.41
CA PHE A 723 -2.29 25.01 16.85
C PHE A 723 -1.27 25.55 15.83
N GLU A 724 -0.38 24.70 15.32
CA GLU A 724 0.61 25.08 14.31
C GLU A 724 -0.02 25.58 13.02
N ARG A 725 -1.09 24.92 12.56
CA ARG A 725 -1.80 25.32 11.35
C ARG A 725 -2.48 26.68 11.50
N ASN A 726 -3.11 26.95 12.64
CA ASN A 726 -3.70 28.27 12.90
C ASN A 726 -2.62 29.36 12.99
N MET A 727 -1.47 29.07 13.62
CA MET A 727 -0.34 29.99 13.64
C MET A 727 0.22 30.28 12.24
N LYS A 728 0.27 29.27 11.35
CA LYS A 728 0.67 29.46 9.95
C LYS A 728 -0.30 30.40 9.22
N ILE A 729 -1.60 30.16 9.36
CA ILE A 729 -2.63 30.96 8.69
C ILE A 729 -2.64 32.40 9.22
N LEU A 730 -2.40 32.60 10.52
CA LEU A 730 -2.22 33.93 11.12
C LEU A 730 -0.99 34.69 10.59
N ARG A 731 0.06 33.99 10.15
CA ARG A 731 1.24 34.63 9.53
C ARG A 731 1.07 34.92 8.03
N GLU A 732 0.14 34.21 7.37
CA GLU A 732 -0.18 34.38 5.94
C GLU A 732 -1.26 35.44 5.68
N SER A 733 -2.08 35.75 6.70
CA SER A 733 -3.10 36.80 6.73
C SER A 733 -2.48 38.14 7.06
#